data_AF-A0A371E4U7-F1
#
_entry.id   AF-A0A371E4U7-F1
#
_cell.length_a   1.000
_cell.length_b   1.000
_cell.length_c   1.000
_cell.angle_alpha   90.00
_cell.angle_beta   90.00
_cell.angle_gamma   90.00
#
_symmetry.space_group_name_H-M   'P 1'
#
loop_
_entity.id
_entity.type
_entity.pdbx_description
1 polymer ?
#
loop_
_entity_poly.entity_id
_entity_poly.type
_entity_poly.pdbx_seq_one_letter_code
_entity_poly.pdbx_strand_id
1 'polypeptide(L)'
;MVMSVILKKDRKIICNTRCLDPPVELPQDLNITSLISKKKISNVSRLPRFSLTPAPNNSRDKNEWARFLSFLSNNDMVAIINFEQYKFYILPPAVASTSSPVNVAYQIDNTCSVDTCPRDCESDTALAGSHLEECGGLNTAEDLKFPRVEDHAHHFTAETCNEFQSQLPVKNYIRADPSYLKTLGQAHSGWIFGGIAELVDNSRDAKATKMDIFVEMIKLKKSGKEVPMLSVIDDGKGMNHDEVMKMVSFGHKPSDKDDKDHIGKFGVGFKTGAMRLGRDVLVLTQTTNSRSLAFLSQSLNEGKDNIEIPIVSYCRQGQRMEVDISMQSQALAKYNLKAIKEFSPFNKYLIGEKAALFGAGTGTQIYIWDLDEWGSEYCLEWHDGLKGGSSFHQGDILIRSRRSRSRPGQISQKVPLDYSLRAYVEVIFLVPRMKISVQGTLVKSRPLANFLTQTVIATDEILGIPVELILGFSQLEWERANCGIFLYWHGRLIEAYKRVGGMIHNADVGRGVIGVIDVTNLMDGQNGRVWVHNNKQGFQDSEPYAFLENWVGRKADEYWDNNFDSLKTKIIVSSNLIMSGYNVTSAESGEYYLLILTAENYLCNAAKAVAIAAGRSSSGVRQNLRSDAVKCCYGRDRDSDGAER
;
A
#
# COMPACT_ATOMS: atom_id res chain seq x y z
N MET A 1 -29.16 4.63 27.55
CA MET A 1 -29.57 6.01 27.18
C MET A 1 -31.00 5.97 26.67
N VAL A 2 -31.88 6.88 27.14
CA VAL A 2 -33.26 6.96 26.65
C VAL A 2 -33.35 8.04 25.56
N MET A 3 -33.64 7.64 24.33
CA MET A 3 -33.81 8.58 23.21
C MET A 3 -35.28 8.75 22.85
N SER A 4 -35.71 9.97 22.50
CA SER A 4 -37.04 10.24 21.95
C SER A 4 -36.96 10.37 20.44
N VAL A 5 -37.66 9.50 19.70
CA VAL A 5 -37.63 9.44 18.22
C VAL A 5 -39.04 9.34 17.64
N ILE A 6 -39.27 10.01 16.51
CA ILE A 6 -40.58 10.13 15.86
C ILE A 6 -40.65 9.08 14.75
N LEU A 7 -41.55 8.11 14.87
CA LEU A 7 -41.79 7.12 13.82
C LEU A 7 -42.73 7.69 12.75
N LYS A 8 -42.31 7.64 11.48
CA LYS A 8 -43.03 8.19 10.33
C LYS A 8 -43.15 7.18 9.18
N LYS A 9 -44.23 7.27 8.41
CA LYS A 9 -44.37 6.66 7.06
C LYS A 9 -44.87 7.74 6.11
N ASP A 10 -44.23 7.88 4.95
CA ASP A 10 -44.59 8.84 3.91
C ASP A 10 -44.79 10.28 4.44
N ARG A 11 -43.84 10.72 5.29
CA ARG A 11 -43.83 12.01 6.00
C ARG A 11 -44.98 12.23 7.00
N LYS A 12 -45.89 11.26 7.19
CA LYS A 12 -46.93 11.30 8.24
C LYS A 12 -46.39 10.66 9.52
N ILE A 13 -46.62 11.33 10.65
CA ILE A 13 -46.31 10.81 11.99
C ILE A 13 -47.24 9.64 12.29
N ILE A 14 -46.65 8.53 12.73
CA ILE A 14 -47.36 7.39 13.32
C ILE A 14 -47.45 7.59 14.83
N CYS A 15 -46.30 7.77 15.49
CA CYS A 15 -46.22 8.05 16.92
C CYS A 15 -44.83 8.60 17.29
N ASN A 16 -44.75 9.38 18.37
CA ASN A 16 -43.49 9.56 19.08
C ASN A 16 -43.20 8.31 19.91
N THR A 17 -41.94 7.92 20.00
CA THR A 17 -41.51 6.71 20.70
C THR A 17 -40.29 6.99 21.57
N ARG A 18 -40.16 6.25 22.66
CA ARG A 18 -38.95 6.20 23.48
C ARG A 18 -38.19 4.92 23.15
N CYS A 19 -36.93 5.09 22.79
CA CYS A 19 -36.00 3.99 22.58
C CYS A 19 -35.13 3.82 23.83
N LEU A 20 -35.01 2.58 24.31
CA LEU A 20 -34.03 2.19 25.32
C LEU A 20 -32.87 1.49 24.61
N ASP A 21 -31.67 2.02 24.81
CA ASP A 21 -30.39 1.46 24.35
C ASP A 21 -30.37 1.03 22.87
N PRO A 22 -30.54 2.00 21.93
CA PRO A 22 -30.39 1.73 20.52
C PRO A 22 -28.93 1.35 20.15
N PRO A 23 -28.72 0.63 19.04
CA PRO A 23 -27.39 0.19 18.61
C PRO A 23 -26.52 1.31 18.01
N VAL A 24 -27.11 2.47 17.75
CA VAL A 24 -26.48 3.69 17.22
C VAL A 24 -27.29 4.89 17.72
N GLU A 25 -26.72 6.09 17.69
CA GLU A 25 -27.49 7.31 17.92
C GLU A 25 -28.55 7.46 16.80
N LEU A 26 -29.82 7.26 17.14
CA LEU A 26 -30.91 7.27 16.17
C LEU A 26 -31.28 8.71 15.78
N PRO A 27 -31.63 8.97 14.50
CA PRO A 27 -32.09 10.29 14.08
C PRO A 27 -33.43 10.61 14.76
N GLN A 28 -33.71 11.90 14.94
CA GLN A 28 -34.98 12.37 15.51
C GLN A 28 -36.21 11.83 14.76
N ASP A 29 -36.09 11.61 13.45
CA ASP A 29 -37.13 11.08 12.57
C ASP A 29 -36.75 9.69 12.01
N LEU A 30 -37.44 8.64 12.45
CA LEU A 30 -37.34 7.29 11.87
C LEU A 30 -38.40 7.12 10.77
N ASN A 31 -37.95 7.10 9.51
CA ASN A 31 -38.83 6.99 8.35
C ASN A 31 -38.86 5.55 7.81
N ILE A 32 -40.03 4.91 7.86
CA ILE A 32 -40.24 3.58 7.28
C ILE A 32 -40.13 3.65 5.76
N THR A 33 -39.14 2.96 5.21
CA THR A 33 -38.83 2.93 3.76
C THR A 33 -39.72 1.93 3.02
N SER A 34 -40.01 0.77 3.62
CA SER A 34 -40.82 -0.28 3.00
C SER A 34 -41.54 -1.15 4.03
N LEU A 35 -42.53 -1.90 3.56
CA LEU A 35 -43.30 -2.88 4.32
C LEU A 35 -43.27 -4.18 3.52
N ILE A 36 -42.78 -5.27 4.11
CA ILE A 36 -42.69 -6.58 3.45
C ILE A 36 -43.21 -7.70 4.36
N SER A 37 -43.71 -8.79 3.78
CA SER A 37 -44.14 -9.95 4.57
C SER A 37 -42.95 -10.57 5.30
N LYS A 38 -43.14 -10.89 6.57
CA LYS A 38 -42.15 -11.53 7.45
C LYS A 38 -41.56 -12.81 6.86
N LYS A 39 -42.37 -13.58 6.12
CA LYS A 39 -41.94 -14.80 5.40
C LYS A 39 -40.86 -14.55 4.35
N LYS A 40 -40.71 -13.32 3.84
CA LYS A 40 -39.66 -12.95 2.87
C LYS A 40 -38.31 -12.60 3.53
N ILE A 41 -38.20 -12.67 4.86
CA ILE A 41 -36.97 -12.31 5.58
C ILE A 41 -36.44 -13.52 6.35
N SER A 42 -35.40 -14.13 5.82
CA SER A 42 -34.67 -15.21 6.50
C SER A 42 -33.94 -14.69 7.75
N ASN A 43 -33.79 -15.55 8.75
CA ASN A 43 -32.93 -15.35 9.93
C ASN A 43 -33.22 -14.14 10.85
N VAL A 44 -34.31 -13.39 10.69
CA VAL A 44 -34.71 -12.28 11.60
C VAL A 44 -34.87 -12.72 13.07
N SER A 45 -35.14 -14.01 13.30
CA SER A 45 -35.16 -14.63 14.64
C SER A 45 -33.80 -14.60 15.36
N ARG A 46 -32.69 -14.52 14.62
CA ARG A 46 -31.30 -14.51 15.13
C ARG A 46 -30.67 -13.11 15.18
N LEU A 47 -31.31 -12.10 14.60
CA LEU A 47 -30.79 -10.73 14.62
C LEU A 47 -30.88 -10.10 16.03
N PRO A 48 -29.90 -9.26 16.43
CA PRO A 48 -29.98 -8.48 17.66
C PRO A 48 -31.18 -7.52 17.63
N ARG A 49 -31.68 -7.15 18.83
CA ARG A 49 -32.92 -6.37 18.97
C ARG A 49 -32.81 -5.26 20.00
N PHE A 50 -33.59 -4.21 19.78
CA PHE A 50 -33.97 -3.21 20.78
C PHE A 50 -35.49 -2.98 20.72
N SER A 51 -36.01 -2.07 21.55
CA SER A 51 -37.44 -1.83 21.69
C SER A 51 -37.81 -0.36 21.51
N LEU A 52 -38.88 -0.09 20.75
CA LEU A 52 -39.54 1.21 20.67
C LEU A 52 -40.84 1.19 21.48
N THR A 53 -40.91 2.02 22.51
CA THR A 53 -42.10 2.15 23.38
C THR A 53 -42.90 3.39 22.97
N PRO A 54 -44.23 3.30 22.77
CA PRO A 54 -45.05 4.45 22.38
C PRO A 54 -45.08 5.55 23.45
N ALA A 55 -44.95 6.79 23.01
CA ALA A 55 -45.06 8.01 23.83
C ALA A 55 -45.91 9.07 23.09
N PRO A 56 -47.19 8.77 22.74
CA PRO A 56 -48.03 9.63 21.91
C PRO A 56 -48.28 11.01 22.53
N ASN A 57 -48.18 12.09 21.74
CA ASN A 57 -48.45 13.44 22.24
C ASN A 57 -49.95 13.76 22.32
N ASN A 58 -50.78 13.00 21.61
CA ASN A 58 -52.21 13.26 21.47
C ASN A 58 -52.99 11.96 21.15
N SER A 59 -54.32 12.04 21.11
CA SER A 59 -55.20 10.89 20.84
C SER A 59 -55.06 10.32 19.41
N ARG A 60 -54.69 11.14 18.43
CA ARG A 60 -54.42 10.70 17.05
C ARG A 60 -53.16 9.83 17.01
N ASP A 61 -52.05 10.26 17.59
CA ASP A 61 -50.80 9.47 17.63
C ASP A 61 -51.02 8.10 18.30
N LYS A 62 -51.85 8.05 19.36
CA LYS A 62 -52.22 6.79 20.04
C LYS A 62 -53.04 5.86 19.13
N ASN A 63 -53.97 6.43 18.35
CA ASN A 63 -54.82 5.69 17.42
C ASN A 63 -54.03 5.21 16.18
N GLU A 64 -53.14 6.04 15.64
CA GLU A 64 -52.27 5.69 14.50
C GLU A 64 -51.21 4.64 14.90
N TRP A 65 -50.65 4.70 16.11
CA TRP A 65 -49.80 3.63 16.65
C TRP A 65 -50.54 2.29 16.68
N ALA A 66 -51.75 2.26 17.24
CA ALA A 66 -52.55 1.04 17.31
C ALA A 66 -52.95 0.52 15.91
N ARG A 67 -53.32 1.41 14.98
CA ARG A 67 -53.58 1.05 13.57
C ARG A 67 -52.36 0.44 12.90
N PHE A 68 -51.18 1.03 13.11
CA PHE A 68 -49.91 0.54 12.58
C PHE A 68 -49.55 -0.85 13.13
N LEU A 69 -49.61 -1.04 14.46
CA LEU A 69 -49.32 -2.34 15.07
C LEU A 69 -50.32 -3.43 14.66
N SER A 70 -51.62 -3.09 14.60
CA SER A 70 -52.66 -4.00 14.10
C SER A 70 -52.45 -4.35 12.61
N PHE A 71 -52.01 -3.39 11.78
CA PHE A 71 -51.68 -3.64 10.39
C PHE A 71 -50.50 -4.62 10.25
N LEU A 72 -49.42 -4.43 11.01
CA LEU A 72 -48.28 -5.36 10.98
C LEU A 72 -48.69 -6.76 11.45
N SER A 73 -49.42 -6.86 12.56
CA SER A 73 -49.85 -8.14 13.15
C SER A 73 -50.82 -8.90 12.24
N ASN A 74 -51.90 -8.25 11.77
CA ASN A 74 -52.95 -8.89 10.96
C ASN A 74 -52.47 -9.35 9.58
N ASN A 75 -51.40 -8.77 9.03
CA ASN A 75 -50.88 -9.08 7.69
C ASN A 75 -49.54 -9.85 7.72
N ASP A 76 -49.02 -10.19 8.92
CA ASP A 76 -47.66 -10.74 9.13
C ASP A 76 -46.57 -9.94 8.38
N MET A 77 -46.62 -8.62 8.53
CA MET A 77 -45.74 -7.66 7.86
C MET A 77 -44.66 -7.13 8.81
N VAL A 78 -43.49 -6.83 8.25
CA VAL A 78 -42.34 -6.19 8.91
C VAL A 78 -42.13 -4.83 8.24
N ALA A 79 -41.93 -3.79 9.04
CA ALA A 79 -41.59 -2.45 8.53
C ALA A 79 -40.07 -2.26 8.54
N ILE A 80 -39.51 -1.80 7.42
CA ILE A 80 -38.07 -1.60 7.25
C ILE A 80 -37.74 -0.11 7.32
N ILE A 81 -36.67 0.23 8.05
CA ILE A 81 -36.03 1.54 8.03
C ILE A 81 -34.56 1.31 7.69
N ASN A 82 -34.05 2.00 6.67
CA ASN A 82 -32.62 2.04 6.36
C ASN A 82 -32.06 3.35 6.94
N PHE A 83 -30.96 3.28 7.69
CA PHE A 83 -30.30 4.42 8.31
C PHE A 83 -28.79 4.18 8.34
N GLU A 84 -28.03 4.94 7.56
CA GLU A 84 -26.59 4.71 7.35
C GLU A 84 -26.32 3.24 6.95
N GLN A 85 -25.41 2.57 7.66
CA GLN A 85 -25.08 1.14 7.54
C GLN A 85 -26.09 0.21 8.25
N TYR A 86 -27.10 0.75 8.94
CA TYR A 86 -28.08 -0.03 9.70
C TYR A 86 -29.37 -0.24 8.94
N LYS A 87 -29.88 -1.47 9.03
CA LYS A 87 -31.18 -1.87 8.52
C LYS A 87 -32.05 -2.39 9.65
N PHE A 88 -33.06 -1.60 10.02
CA PHE A 88 -33.98 -1.88 11.10
C PHE A 88 -35.24 -2.57 10.59
N TYR A 89 -35.72 -3.55 11.35
CA TYR A 89 -36.88 -4.38 11.05
C TYR A 89 -37.85 -4.31 12.24
N ILE A 90 -38.88 -3.47 12.14
CA ILE A 90 -39.97 -3.41 13.13
C ILE A 90 -40.85 -4.64 12.96
N LEU A 91 -40.86 -5.51 13.97
CA LEU A 91 -41.51 -6.81 13.90
C LEU A 91 -42.99 -6.73 14.29
N PRO A 92 -43.86 -7.57 13.70
CA PRO A 92 -45.27 -7.62 14.10
C PRO A 92 -45.38 -8.08 15.57
N PRO A 93 -46.13 -7.36 16.42
CA PRO A 93 -46.29 -7.73 17.82
C PRO A 93 -47.22 -8.95 17.96
N ALA A 94 -46.99 -9.74 19.00
CA ALA A 94 -47.85 -10.88 19.35
C ALA A 94 -49.26 -10.46 19.79
N VAL A 95 -49.39 -9.27 20.41
CA VAL A 95 -50.67 -8.63 20.74
C VAL A 95 -50.57 -7.14 20.41
N ALA A 96 -51.40 -6.67 19.47
CA ALA A 96 -51.51 -5.26 19.14
C ALA A 96 -52.31 -4.51 20.22
N SER A 97 -51.65 -3.59 20.94
CA SER A 97 -52.28 -2.69 21.90
C SER A 97 -51.74 -1.26 21.74
N THR A 98 -52.55 -0.27 22.11
CA THR A 98 -52.17 1.16 22.11
C THR A 98 -50.96 1.48 23.00
N SER A 99 -50.58 0.58 23.91
CA SER A 99 -49.46 0.73 24.85
C SER A 99 -48.35 -0.30 24.67
N SER A 100 -48.47 -1.27 23.76
CA SER A 100 -47.42 -2.29 23.55
C SER A 100 -46.14 -1.64 23.01
N PRO A 101 -44.96 -1.92 23.60
CA PRO A 101 -43.69 -1.69 22.92
C PRO A 101 -43.56 -2.63 21.72
N VAL A 102 -42.77 -2.24 20.73
CA VAL A 102 -42.50 -3.05 19.53
C VAL A 102 -41.01 -3.39 19.43
N ASN A 103 -40.74 -4.67 19.16
CA ASN A 103 -39.37 -5.16 18.95
C ASN A 103 -38.87 -4.73 17.58
N VAL A 104 -37.67 -4.15 17.55
CA VAL A 104 -36.95 -3.79 16.34
C VAL A 104 -35.70 -4.65 16.27
N ALA A 105 -35.67 -5.58 15.31
CA ALA A 105 -34.46 -6.30 14.97
C ALA A 105 -33.58 -5.44 14.05
N TYR A 106 -32.26 -5.64 14.06
CA TYR A 106 -31.37 -4.88 13.18
C TYR A 106 -30.25 -5.71 12.58
N GLN A 107 -29.78 -5.26 11.43
CA GLN A 107 -28.64 -5.78 10.69
C GLN A 107 -27.71 -4.60 10.34
N ILE A 108 -26.41 -4.88 10.27
CA ILE A 108 -25.40 -3.95 9.77
C ILE A 108 -24.99 -4.45 8.39
N ASP A 109 -25.19 -3.63 7.36
CA ASP A 109 -24.84 -3.97 5.98
C ASP A 109 -23.34 -3.66 5.75
N ASN A 110 -22.49 -4.69 5.93
CA ASN A 110 -21.06 -4.62 5.64
C ASN A 110 -20.82 -4.56 4.12
N THR A 111 -20.86 -3.36 3.51
CA THR A 111 -20.49 -3.17 2.10
C THR A 111 -18.97 -3.19 1.88
N CYS A 112 -18.39 -4.37 2.11
CA CYS A 112 -17.10 -4.83 1.58
C CYS A 112 -17.19 -6.36 1.39
N SER A 113 -18.06 -6.79 0.48
CA SER A 113 -18.21 -8.21 0.13
C SER A 113 -17.15 -8.62 -0.90
N VAL A 114 -16.14 -9.35 -0.45
CA VAL A 114 -15.39 -10.27 -1.32
C VAL A 114 -16.27 -11.50 -1.54
N ASP A 115 -16.51 -11.87 -2.79
CA ASP A 115 -17.32 -13.06 -3.12
C ASP A 115 -16.65 -14.35 -2.64
N THR A 116 -17.28 -15.03 -1.70
CA THR A 116 -16.98 -16.43 -1.33
C THR A 116 -18.25 -17.28 -1.36
N CYS A 117 -18.77 -17.52 -2.56
CA CYS A 117 -19.61 -18.69 -2.80
C CYS A 117 -18.73 -19.91 -3.11
N PRO A 118 -18.82 -21.01 -2.34
CA PRO A 118 -18.38 -22.32 -2.81
C PRO A 118 -19.21 -22.70 -4.04
N ARG A 119 -18.60 -23.37 -5.02
CA ARG A 119 -19.35 -23.99 -6.12
C ARG A 119 -19.88 -25.34 -5.64
N ASP A 120 -21.18 -25.46 -5.51
CA ASP A 120 -21.82 -26.77 -5.37
C ASP A 120 -21.61 -27.55 -6.68
N CYS A 121 -21.21 -28.82 -6.54
CA CYS A 121 -21.08 -29.75 -7.66
C CYS A 121 -22.32 -30.63 -7.69
N GLU A 122 -23.02 -30.65 -8.83
CA GLU A 122 -24.13 -31.56 -9.07
C GLU A 122 -23.64 -33.01 -9.07
N SER A 123 -24.33 -33.88 -8.33
CA SER A 123 -24.30 -35.33 -8.57
C SER A 123 -25.55 -36.00 -7.99
N ASP A 124 -26.60 -36.08 -8.81
CA ASP A 124 -27.66 -37.06 -8.61
C ASP A 124 -27.19 -38.41 -9.16
N THR A 125 -27.20 -39.47 -8.34
CA THR A 125 -28.19 -40.57 -8.50
C THR A 125 -27.99 -41.75 -7.52
N ALA A 126 -29.14 -42.28 -7.09
CA ALA A 126 -29.45 -43.70 -6.83
C ALA A 126 -28.99 -44.43 -5.54
N LEU A 127 -30.01 -44.65 -4.69
CA LEU A 127 -30.44 -45.95 -4.13
C LEU A 127 -29.77 -46.57 -2.87
N ALA A 128 -30.54 -46.43 -1.77
CA ALA A 128 -31.03 -47.50 -0.88
C ALA A 128 -30.05 -48.32 0.02
N GLY A 129 -30.39 -48.44 1.31
CA GLY A 129 -29.85 -49.49 2.19
C GLY A 129 -29.75 -49.15 3.68
N SER A 130 -30.86 -49.34 4.41
CA SER A 130 -30.95 -49.71 5.84
C SER A 130 -29.67 -49.96 6.66
N HIS A 131 -29.56 -49.36 7.87
CA HIS A 131 -29.96 -50.05 9.12
C HIS A 131 -29.90 -49.14 10.37
N LEU A 132 -30.86 -49.34 11.27
CA LEU A 132 -30.91 -48.87 12.66
C LEU A 132 -30.58 -50.05 13.58
N GLU A 133 -29.94 -49.78 14.72
CA GLU A 133 -30.03 -50.46 16.03
C GLU A 133 -28.92 -49.89 16.94
N GLU A 134 -28.97 -49.92 18.27
CA GLU A 134 -29.96 -49.49 19.28
C GLU A 134 -29.15 -49.34 20.60
N CYS A 135 -29.77 -48.95 21.71
CA CYS A 135 -29.09 -48.44 22.91
C CYS A 135 -28.87 -49.48 24.03
N GLY A 136 -28.03 -49.12 25.02
CA GLY A 136 -28.34 -49.44 26.43
C GLY A 136 -27.15 -49.86 27.33
N GLY A 137 -27.14 -49.38 28.58
CA GLY A 137 -26.24 -49.88 29.64
C GLY A 137 -25.91 -48.86 30.74
N LEU A 138 -26.74 -48.78 31.77
CA LEU A 138 -26.53 -47.96 32.99
C LEU A 138 -26.09 -48.86 34.17
N ASN A 139 -25.36 -48.37 35.19
CA ASN A 139 -25.32 -48.99 36.54
C ASN A 139 -24.74 -48.09 37.67
N THR A 140 -25.02 -48.47 38.92
CA THR A 140 -24.96 -47.73 40.22
C THR A 140 -24.20 -48.52 41.32
N ALA A 141 -23.77 -48.01 42.49
CA ALA A 141 -23.53 -46.66 43.06
C ALA A 141 -22.81 -46.83 44.46
N GLU A 142 -22.66 -45.74 45.24
CA GLU A 142 -22.24 -45.69 46.68
C GLU A 142 -20.74 -46.06 46.97
N ASP A 143 -19.98 -45.44 47.90
CA ASP A 143 -20.29 -45.04 49.30
C ASP A 143 -19.33 -43.94 49.87
N LEU A 144 -19.40 -43.61 51.18
CA LEU A 144 -19.01 -42.30 51.80
C LEU A 144 -18.00 -42.31 52.99
N LYS A 145 -16.97 -41.42 53.00
CA LYS A 145 -16.52 -40.45 54.10
C LYS A 145 -15.00 -40.11 54.23
N PHE A 146 -14.78 -38.93 54.85
CA PHE A 146 -13.60 -38.02 54.94
C PHE A 146 -12.76 -38.19 56.27
N PRO A 147 -11.70 -37.39 56.62
CA PRO A 147 -11.13 -36.13 56.00
C PRO A 147 -9.59 -35.89 55.95
N ARG A 148 -9.16 -34.95 55.06
CA ARG A 148 -7.94 -34.06 55.08
C ARG A 148 -6.54 -34.74 55.01
N VAL A 149 -5.47 -34.20 54.40
CA VAL A 149 -5.05 -32.83 53.97
C VAL A 149 -4.41 -32.84 52.55
N GLU A 150 -4.44 -31.69 51.86
CA GLU A 150 -3.73 -31.22 50.64
C GLU A 150 -2.61 -32.07 50.01
N ASP A 151 -2.62 -32.25 48.68
CA ASP A 151 -1.87 -31.39 47.71
C ASP A 151 -2.28 -31.64 46.23
N HIS A 152 -1.97 -30.67 45.35
CA HIS A 152 -1.91 -30.69 43.88
C HIS A 152 -3.17 -30.56 42.97
N ALA A 153 -3.12 -29.49 42.16
CA ALA A 153 -3.57 -29.33 40.76
C ALA A 153 -5.04 -29.57 40.33
N HIS A 154 -5.71 -28.54 39.80
CA HIS A 154 -5.89 -28.33 38.35
C HIS A 154 -6.83 -27.13 38.01
N HIS A 155 -6.82 -26.74 36.72
CA HIS A 155 -7.80 -25.90 36.00
C HIS A 155 -7.97 -24.41 36.38
N PHE A 156 -7.44 -23.54 35.51
CA PHE A 156 -7.91 -22.17 35.34
C PHE A 156 -9.30 -22.16 34.67
N THR A 157 -10.34 -22.19 35.49
CA THR A 157 -11.69 -21.70 35.13
C THR A 157 -12.01 -20.50 36.01
N ALA A 158 -11.75 -19.30 35.50
CA ALA A 158 -12.23 -18.06 36.09
C ALA A 158 -13.60 -17.71 35.46
N GLU A 159 -14.61 -17.25 36.19
CA GLU A 159 -14.83 -17.22 37.64
C GLU A 159 -16.32 -16.88 37.86
N THR A 160 -16.94 -17.34 38.95
CA THR A 160 -18.22 -16.77 39.42
C THR A 160 -18.16 -16.49 40.91
N CYS A 161 -17.86 -15.23 41.26
CA CYS A 161 -18.18 -14.64 42.55
C CYS A 161 -18.72 -13.22 42.33
N ASN A 162 -19.84 -12.89 42.98
CA ASN A 162 -20.41 -11.54 42.97
C ASN A 162 -19.64 -10.64 43.95
N GLU A 163 -19.47 -9.36 43.61
CA GLU A 163 -20.11 -8.20 44.29
C GLU A 163 -19.39 -6.89 43.95
N PHE A 164 -20.16 -5.89 43.50
CA PHE A 164 -19.87 -4.45 43.45
C PHE A 164 -18.38 -4.01 43.34
N GLN A 165 -17.73 -4.33 42.22
CA GLN A 165 -16.73 -3.44 41.64
C GLN A 165 -17.30 -2.75 40.40
N SER A 166 -16.96 -1.47 40.24
CA SER A 166 -17.52 -0.60 39.21
C SER A 166 -17.35 -1.21 37.82
N GLN A 167 -18.47 -1.42 37.12
CA GLN A 167 -18.45 -1.81 35.71
C GLN A 167 -17.86 -0.68 34.88
N LEU A 168 -16.53 -0.71 34.72
CA LEU A 168 -15.86 -0.04 33.62
C LEU A 168 -16.56 -0.47 32.33
N PRO A 169 -16.99 0.46 31.45
CA PRO A 169 -17.71 0.12 30.25
C PRO A 169 -16.87 -0.87 29.42
N VAL A 170 -17.52 -1.90 28.87
CA VAL A 170 -16.86 -2.91 28.04
C VAL A 170 -16.22 -2.21 26.84
N LYS A 171 -14.89 -2.05 26.88
CA LYS A 171 -14.14 -1.38 25.84
C LYS A 171 -13.96 -2.33 24.67
N ASN A 172 -14.49 -1.95 23.51
CA ASN A 172 -14.24 -2.66 22.26
C ASN A 172 -12.82 -2.32 21.78
N TYR A 173 -11.91 -3.29 21.90
CA TYR A 173 -10.56 -3.21 21.35
C TYR A 173 -10.52 -3.81 19.94
N ILE A 174 -9.65 -3.28 19.08
CA ILE A 174 -9.37 -3.86 17.76
C ILE A 174 -8.80 -5.28 17.96
N ARG A 175 -9.36 -6.26 17.25
CA ARG A 175 -8.75 -7.58 17.05
C ARG A 175 -8.11 -7.62 15.67
N ALA A 176 -6.96 -8.27 15.54
CA ALA A 176 -6.25 -8.38 14.27
C ALA A 176 -6.21 -9.85 13.85
N ASP A 177 -7.09 -10.20 12.91
CA ASP A 177 -7.06 -11.50 12.25
C ASP A 177 -5.70 -11.74 11.57
N PRO A 178 -5.11 -12.94 11.63
CA PRO A 178 -3.81 -13.25 11.00
C PRO A 178 -3.67 -12.86 9.52
N SER A 179 -4.76 -12.87 8.74
CA SER A 179 -4.75 -12.42 7.34
C SER A 179 -4.35 -10.94 7.19
N TYR A 180 -4.47 -10.13 8.24
CA TYR A 180 -4.02 -8.74 8.25
C TYR A 180 -2.51 -8.61 7.97
N LEU A 181 -1.70 -9.61 8.34
CA LEU A 181 -0.27 -9.64 7.99
C LEU A 181 -0.06 -9.62 6.47
N LYS A 182 -0.86 -10.38 5.72
CA LYS A 182 -0.85 -10.39 4.24
C LYS A 182 -1.37 -9.07 3.65
N THR A 183 -2.34 -8.44 4.32
CA THR A 183 -2.87 -7.11 3.93
C THR A 183 -1.81 -6.03 4.04
N LEU A 184 -0.95 -6.05 5.07
CA LEU A 184 0.14 -5.07 5.24
C LEU A 184 1.15 -5.11 4.08
N GLY A 185 1.44 -6.29 3.54
CA GLY A 185 2.32 -6.45 2.38
C GLY A 185 1.81 -5.73 1.12
N GLN A 186 0.50 -5.43 1.02
CA GLN A 186 -0.09 -4.76 -0.14
C GLN A 186 0.37 -3.31 -0.31
N ALA A 187 0.87 -2.65 0.75
CA ALA A 187 1.33 -1.25 0.69
C ALA A 187 2.48 -1.03 -0.32
N HIS A 188 3.28 -2.07 -0.58
CA HIS A 188 4.37 -2.07 -1.57
C HIS A 188 4.10 -3.04 -2.73
N SER A 189 2.85 -3.43 -2.96
CA SER A 189 2.44 -4.38 -4.03
C SER A 189 3.00 -3.99 -5.40
N GLY A 190 2.86 -2.71 -5.77
CA GLY A 190 3.32 -2.15 -7.04
C GLY A 190 4.84 -2.14 -7.27
N TRP A 191 5.66 -2.25 -6.21
CA TRP A 191 7.13 -2.31 -6.36
C TRP A 191 7.83 -2.90 -5.13
N ILE A 192 8.34 -4.14 -5.25
CA ILE A 192 8.88 -4.93 -4.13
C ILE A 192 10.10 -4.29 -3.44
N PHE A 193 10.95 -3.55 -4.17
CA PHE A 193 12.08 -2.84 -3.55
C PHE A 193 11.66 -1.73 -2.59
N GLY A 194 10.43 -1.21 -2.68
CA GLY A 194 9.89 -0.33 -1.64
C GLY A 194 9.89 -0.98 -0.25
N GLY A 195 9.67 -2.30 -0.19
CA GLY A 195 9.75 -3.04 1.08
C GLY A 195 11.17 -3.24 1.60
N ILE A 196 12.17 -3.39 0.71
CA ILE A 196 13.59 -3.38 1.11
C ILE A 196 13.97 -1.98 1.59
N ALA A 197 13.46 -0.95 0.93
CA ALA A 197 13.76 0.45 1.25
C ALA A 197 13.30 0.84 2.66
N GLU A 198 12.14 0.35 3.13
CA GLU A 198 11.72 0.51 4.52
C GLU A 198 12.74 -0.03 5.52
N LEU A 199 13.40 -1.16 5.21
CA LEU A 199 14.45 -1.72 6.07
C LEU A 199 15.73 -0.87 6.03
N VAL A 200 16.11 -0.36 4.86
CA VAL A 200 17.25 0.56 4.67
C VAL A 200 17.04 1.88 5.42
N ASP A 201 15.82 2.41 5.40
CA ASP A 201 15.42 3.60 6.16
C ASP A 201 15.59 3.38 7.66
N ASN A 202 15.07 2.26 8.19
CA ASN A 202 15.17 1.91 9.60
C ASN A 202 16.64 1.78 10.06
N SER A 203 17.52 1.16 9.26
CA SER A 203 18.95 1.06 9.59
C SER A 203 19.65 2.43 9.60
N ARG A 204 19.34 3.32 8.63
CA ARG A 204 19.83 4.72 8.64
C ARG A 204 19.33 5.47 9.87
N ASP A 205 18.06 5.32 10.23
CA ASP A 205 17.43 5.97 11.38
C ASP A 205 18.04 5.48 12.70
N ALA A 206 18.36 4.18 12.80
CA ALA A 206 19.14 3.58 13.88
C ALA A 206 20.61 4.04 13.94
N LYS A 207 21.02 4.93 13.02
CA LYS A 207 22.35 5.51 12.85
C LYS A 207 23.43 4.46 12.53
N ALA A 208 23.08 3.42 11.78
CA ALA A 208 24.03 2.45 11.26
C ALA A 208 25.06 3.11 10.31
N THR A 209 26.30 2.64 10.38
CA THR A 209 27.40 3.05 9.49
C THR A 209 27.56 2.08 8.32
N LYS A 210 27.13 0.82 8.48
CA LYS A 210 27.17 -0.25 7.49
C LYS A 210 25.88 -1.07 7.51
N MET A 211 25.48 -1.50 6.31
CA MET A 211 24.37 -2.42 6.09
C MET A 211 24.76 -3.44 5.02
N ASP A 212 24.49 -4.72 5.24
CA ASP A 212 24.66 -5.78 4.24
C ASP A 212 23.30 -6.39 3.89
N ILE A 213 23.03 -6.52 2.59
CA ILE A 213 21.80 -7.10 2.03
C ILE A 213 22.17 -8.25 1.10
N PHE A 214 21.70 -9.46 1.38
CA PHE A 214 22.01 -10.66 0.59
C PHE A 214 20.90 -11.69 0.69
N VAL A 215 20.89 -12.66 -0.23
CA VAL A 215 19.96 -13.80 -0.22
C VAL A 215 20.78 -15.07 -0.15
N GLU A 216 20.57 -15.87 0.90
CA GLU A 216 21.18 -17.21 1.04
C GLU A 216 20.10 -18.30 0.95
N MET A 217 20.43 -19.47 0.40
CA MET A 217 19.52 -20.62 0.43
C MET A 217 19.61 -21.29 1.81
N ILE A 218 18.46 -21.52 2.44
CA ILE A 218 18.36 -22.17 3.75
C ILE A 218 17.39 -23.34 3.72
N LYS A 219 17.74 -24.43 4.43
CA LYS A 219 16.93 -25.64 4.51
C LYS A 219 15.89 -25.54 5.62
N LEU A 220 14.61 -25.53 5.24
CA LEU A 220 13.50 -25.60 6.19
C LEU A 220 13.44 -26.98 6.86
N LYS A 221 13.32 -27.00 8.19
CA LYS A 221 13.32 -28.26 8.96
C LYS A 221 12.08 -29.11 8.75
N LYS A 222 10.89 -28.51 8.69
CA LYS A 222 9.61 -29.22 8.61
C LYS A 222 9.42 -29.92 7.26
N SER A 223 9.80 -29.27 6.16
CA SER A 223 9.60 -29.77 4.79
C SER A 223 10.87 -30.36 4.14
N GLY A 224 12.05 -30.07 4.69
CA GLY A 224 13.33 -30.40 4.04
C GLY A 224 13.64 -29.58 2.79
N LYS A 225 12.72 -28.70 2.35
CA LYS A 225 12.86 -27.81 1.19
C LYS A 225 13.95 -26.77 1.44
N GLU A 226 14.78 -26.51 0.44
CA GLU A 226 15.61 -25.30 0.42
C GLU A 226 14.79 -24.12 -0.09
N VAL A 227 14.79 -23.03 0.68
CA VAL A 227 14.09 -21.79 0.36
C VAL A 227 15.08 -20.63 0.41
N PRO A 228 14.89 -19.56 -0.38
CA PRO A 228 15.69 -18.36 -0.25
C PRO A 228 15.33 -17.61 1.04
N MET A 229 16.36 -17.07 1.69
CA MET A 229 16.24 -16.20 2.84
C MET A 229 16.95 -14.87 2.54
N LEU A 230 16.16 -13.81 2.41
CA LEU A 230 16.66 -12.43 2.36
C LEU A 230 17.14 -12.04 3.75
N SER A 231 18.42 -11.70 3.84
CA SER A 231 19.09 -11.25 5.06
C SER A 231 19.43 -9.76 4.94
N VAL A 232 19.05 -8.99 5.96
CA VAL A 232 19.37 -7.57 6.12
C VAL A 232 20.06 -7.40 7.47
N ILE A 233 21.30 -6.94 7.47
CA ILE A 233 22.13 -6.83 8.68
C ILE A 233 22.73 -5.44 8.77
N ASP A 234 22.53 -4.75 9.89
CA ASP A 234 23.11 -3.43 10.19
C ASP A 234 23.90 -3.40 11.50
N ASP A 235 24.79 -2.41 11.61
CA ASP A 235 25.58 -2.07 12.81
C ASP A 235 24.99 -0.89 13.61
N GLY A 236 23.67 -0.67 13.50
CA GLY A 236 22.97 0.41 14.18
C GLY A 236 22.91 0.22 15.71
N LYS A 237 22.18 1.09 16.40
CA LYS A 237 22.07 1.06 17.88
C LYS A 237 21.40 -0.20 18.46
N GLY A 238 20.71 -0.97 17.62
CA GLY A 238 19.82 -2.06 18.05
C GLY A 238 18.59 -1.54 18.80
N MET A 239 17.80 -2.46 19.34
CA MET A 239 16.57 -2.16 20.09
C MET A 239 16.52 -2.90 21.43
N ASN A 240 16.05 -2.21 22.47
CA ASN A 240 15.68 -2.82 23.75
C ASN A 240 14.29 -3.51 23.68
N HIS A 241 13.80 -4.09 24.79
CA HIS A 241 12.50 -4.77 24.81
C HIS A 241 11.34 -3.86 24.40
N ASP A 242 11.21 -2.67 25.00
CA ASP A 242 10.13 -1.72 24.70
C ASP A 242 10.17 -1.22 23.25
N GLU A 243 11.37 -1.04 22.70
CA GLU A 243 11.58 -0.65 21.30
C GLU A 243 11.17 -1.79 20.36
N VAL A 244 11.48 -3.05 20.69
CA VAL A 244 10.98 -4.23 19.96
C VAL A 244 9.46 -4.32 20.04
N MET A 245 8.85 -4.11 21.21
CA MET A 245 7.39 -4.11 21.38
C MET A 245 6.72 -3.01 20.53
N LYS A 246 7.28 -1.80 20.47
CA LYS A 246 6.81 -0.71 19.58
C LYS A 246 7.00 -1.05 18.09
N MET A 247 8.14 -1.68 17.76
CA MET A 247 8.51 -2.08 16.40
C MET A 247 7.58 -3.16 15.84
N VAL A 248 7.02 -4.07 16.68
CA VAL A 248 5.97 -5.02 16.26
C VAL A 248 4.54 -4.47 16.39
N SER A 249 4.28 -3.52 17.29
CA SER A 249 2.93 -2.96 17.51
C SER A 249 2.40 -2.14 16.33
N PHE A 250 1.11 -2.30 16.00
CA PHE A 250 0.45 -1.58 14.91
C PHE A 250 -0.01 -0.19 15.35
N GLY A 251 0.62 0.85 14.80
CA GLY A 251 0.34 2.24 15.16
C GLY A 251 0.93 2.61 16.52
N HIS A 252 2.03 3.37 16.51
CA HIS A 252 2.54 4.06 17.70
C HIS A 252 2.66 5.54 17.38
N LYS A 253 2.55 6.40 18.40
CA LYS A 253 2.88 7.82 18.23
C LYS A 253 4.34 7.94 17.77
N PRO A 254 4.67 8.81 16.80
CA PRO A 254 6.05 9.20 16.54
C PRO A 254 6.72 9.63 17.85
N SER A 255 8.01 9.37 18.00
CA SER A 255 8.72 9.88 19.17
C SER A 255 8.77 11.40 19.15
N ASP A 256 8.53 12.07 20.28
CA ASP A 256 8.62 13.54 20.43
C ASP A 256 10.05 14.11 20.23
N LYS A 257 10.98 13.32 19.70
CA LYS A 257 12.34 13.72 19.35
C LYS A 257 12.33 14.32 17.94
N ASP A 258 12.50 15.64 17.86
CA ASP A 258 12.61 16.41 16.62
C ASP A 258 13.97 16.16 15.91
N ASP A 259 14.19 14.92 15.44
CA ASP A 259 15.32 14.56 14.58
C ASP A 259 14.93 14.84 13.12
N LYS A 260 15.34 16.00 12.61
CA LYS A 260 15.04 16.47 11.25
C LYS A 260 15.62 15.59 10.13
N ASP A 261 16.54 14.67 10.43
CA ASP A 261 17.09 13.70 9.47
C ASP A 261 16.33 12.34 9.48
N HIS A 262 15.27 12.20 10.30
CA HIS A 262 14.54 10.94 10.55
C HIS A 262 13.46 10.63 9.50
N ILE A 263 13.54 9.45 8.88
CA ILE A 263 12.64 9.04 7.79
C ILE A 263 11.37 8.34 8.32
N GLY A 264 11.48 7.61 9.44
CA GLY A 264 10.44 6.78 10.03
C GLY A 264 9.25 7.52 10.68
N LYS A 265 8.38 8.18 9.92
CA LYS A 265 7.24 8.94 10.49
C LYS A 265 5.96 8.14 10.77
N PHE A 266 5.73 7.00 10.10
CA PHE A 266 4.41 6.32 10.11
C PHE A 266 4.28 5.11 11.06
N GLY A 267 5.36 4.64 11.67
CA GLY A 267 5.35 3.51 12.63
C GLY A 267 4.99 2.11 12.06
N VAL A 268 4.69 2.01 10.75
CA VAL A 268 4.27 0.76 10.08
C VAL A 268 5.30 0.16 9.12
N GLY A 269 6.30 0.93 8.70
CA GLY A 269 7.23 0.61 7.60
C GLY A 269 7.89 -0.77 7.67
N PHE A 270 8.40 -1.17 8.84
CA PHE A 270 8.95 -2.52 9.03
C PHE A 270 7.94 -3.62 8.68
N LYS A 271 6.68 -3.51 9.15
CA LYS A 271 5.68 -4.56 8.94
C LYS A 271 5.21 -4.62 7.49
N THR A 272 4.95 -3.46 6.88
CA THR A 272 4.52 -3.37 5.48
C THR A 272 5.62 -3.82 4.53
N GLY A 273 6.87 -3.43 4.79
CA GLY A 273 8.03 -3.83 3.99
C GLY A 273 8.37 -5.31 4.15
N ALA A 274 8.44 -5.83 5.37
CA ALA A 274 8.81 -7.21 5.60
C ALA A 274 7.73 -8.21 5.12
N MET A 275 6.45 -7.91 5.37
CA MET A 275 5.32 -8.73 4.84
C MET A 275 5.09 -8.57 3.34
N ARG A 276 5.70 -7.58 2.67
CA ARG A 276 5.78 -7.55 1.20
C ARG A 276 6.83 -8.54 0.67
N LEU A 277 7.91 -8.76 1.40
CA LEU A 277 9.09 -9.48 0.93
C LEU A 277 8.96 -11.00 1.10
N GLY A 278 8.33 -11.46 2.18
CA GLY A 278 8.06 -12.88 2.44
C GLY A 278 7.02 -13.10 3.53
N ARG A 279 6.66 -14.36 3.74
CA ARG A 279 5.61 -14.76 4.70
C ARG A 279 6.04 -14.65 6.16
N ASP A 280 7.32 -14.91 6.42
CA ASP A 280 7.85 -15.11 7.78
C ASP A 280 9.17 -14.34 7.99
N VAL A 281 9.28 -13.68 9.14
CA VAL A 281 10.33 -12.72 9.46
C VAL A 281 10.83 -12.93 10.89
N LEU A 282 12.10 -13.27 11.04
CA LEU A 282 12.79 -13.25 12.34
C LEU A 282 13.67 -11.99 12.45
N VAL A 283 13.39 -11.16 13.45
CA VAL A 283 14.26 -10.05 13.86
C VAL A 283 15.10 -10.51 15.04
N LEU A 284 16.40 -10.32 14.94
CA LEU A 284 17.36 -10.46 16.02
C LEU A 284 18.07 -9.11 16.19
N THR A 285 18.03 -8.52 17.37
CA THR A 285 18.58 -7.17 17.62
C THR A 285 19.36 -7.13 18.93
N GLN A 286 20.40 -6.31 18.98
CA GLN A 286 21.29 -6.18 20.13
C GLN A 286 21.68 -4.72 20.41
N THR A 287 21.44 -4.28 21.63
CA THR A 287 22.03 -3.06 22.21
C THR A 287 23.28 -3.42 23.03
N THR A 288 23.92 -2.44 23.66
CA THR A 288 24.99 -2.70 24.62
C THR A 288 24.53 -3.60 25.77
N ASN A 289 23.30 -3.44 26.25
CA ASN A 289 22.82 -4.06 27.51
C ASN A 289 21.75 -5.15 27.31
N SER A 290 21.19 -5.30 26.12
CA SER A 290 20.09 -6.23 25.85
C SER A 290 20.17 -6.84 24.45
N ARG A 291 19.53 -8.00 24.28
CA ARG A 291 19.35 -8.66 22.98
C ARG A 291 17.93 -9.23 22.92
N SER A 292 17.26 -9.13 21.79
CA SER A 292 15.90 -9.65 21.63
C SER A 292 15.74 -10.40 20.30
N LEU A 293 14.95 -11.46 20.35
CA LEU A 293 14.34 -12.11 19.19
C LEU A 293 12.87 -11.67 19.10
N ALA A 294 12.39 -11.36 17.90
CA ALA A 294 10.98 -11.14 17.61
C ALA A 294 10.60 -11.83 16.30
N PHE A 295 9.51 -12.59 16.30
CA PHE A 295 9.13 -13.44 15.17
C PHE A 295 7.74 -13.05 14.65
N LEU A 296 7.71 -12.38 13.49
CA LEU A 296 6.50 -11.96 12.79
C LEU A 296 6.25 -12.95 11.64
N SER A 297 5.23 -13.79 11.79
CA SER A 297 5.05 -14.96 10.93
C SER A 297 3.60 -15.16 10.54
N GLN A 298 3.37 -15.35 9.24
CA GLN A 298 2.07 -15.82 8.75
C GLN A 298 1.92 -17.32 9.07
N SER A 299 2.96 -18.12 8.83
CA SER A 299 2.91 -19.59 8.99
C SER A 299 2.70 -20.06 10.43
N LEU A 300 3.13 -19.30 11.43
CA LEU A 300 2.85 -19.54 12.86
C LEU A 300 1.43 -19.15 13.26
N ASN A 301 0.78 -18.27 12.51
CA ASN A 301 -0.54 -17.71 12.82
C ASN A 301 -1.67 -18.27 11.94
N GLU A 302 -1.37 -19.22 11.04
CA GLU A 302 -2.38 -19.95 10.28
C GLU A 302 -3.37 -20.64 11.22
N GLY A 303 -4.67 -20.40 11.01
CA GLY A 303 -5.75 -20.99 11.79
C GLY A 303 -5.95 -20.43 13.21
N LYS A 304 -5.32 -19.29 13.58
CA LYS A 304 -5.55 -18.62 14.87
C LYS A 304 -6.57 -17.49 14.77
N ASP A 305 -7.26 -17.20 15.88
CA ASP A 305 -8.25 -16.11 15.97
C ASP A 305 -7.61 -14.70 16.08
N ASN A 306 -6.31 -14.61 16.35
CA ASN A 306 -5.59 -13.35 16.54
C ASN A 306 -4.09 -13.54 16.26
N ILE A 307 -3.39 -12.47 15.87
CA ILE A 307 -1.93 -12.49 15.65
C ILE A 307 -1.17 -12.69 16.98
N GLU A 308 -0.35 -13.74 17.02
CA GLU A 308 0.68 -13.99 18.03
C GLU A 308 2.06 -13.60 17.48
N ILE A 309 2.88 -12.92 18.27
CA ILE A 309 4.25 -12.52 17.91
C ILE A 309 5.20 -13.01 19.01
N PRO A 310 5.83 -14.19 18.85
CA PRO A 310 6.78 -14.69 19.83
C PRO A 310 7.99 -13.76 19.96
N ILE A 311 8.22 -13.27 21.17
CA ILE A 311 9.35 -12.42 21.54
C ILE A 311 10.15 -13.10 22.65
N VAL A 312 11.48 -13.05 22.57
CA VAL A 312 12.38 -13.54 23.61
C VAL A 312 13.45 -12.50 23.87
N SER A 313 13.36 -11.82 25.01
CA SER A 313 14.34 -10.81 25.43
C SER A 313 15.36 -11.33 26.44
N TYR A 314 16.57 -10.79 26.32
CA TYR A 314 17.74 -11.12 27.12
C TYR A 314 18.39 -9.84 27.63
N CYS A 315 18.83 -9.84 28.88
CA CYS A 315 19.63 -8.78 29.48
C CYS A 315 21.09 -9.23 29.64
N ARG A 316 22.03 -8.28 29.62
CA ARG A 316 23.45 -8.56 29.83
C ARG A 316 23.73 -8.68 31.33
N GLN A 317 24.19 -9.84 31.76
CA GLN A 317 24.68 -10.09 33.12
C GLN A 317 26.18 -10.46 33.03
N GLY A 318 27.03 -9.51 33.42
CA GLY A 318 28.48 -9.61 33.23
C GLY A 318 28.84 -9.81 31.75
N GLN A 319 29.48 -10.95 31.43
CA GLN A 319 29.87 -11.32 30.06
C GLN A 319 28.83 -12.17 29.31
N ARG A 320 27.68 -12.47 29.92
CA ARG A 320 26.65 -13.36 29.34
C ARG A 320 25.36 -12.62 29.05
N MET A 321 24.60 -13.12 28.07
CA MET A 321 23.21 -12.73 27.85
C MET A 321 22.31 -13.76 28.50
N GLU A 322 21.51 -13.34 29.48
CA GLU A 322 20.59 -14.21 30.21
C GLU A 322 19.15 -13.79 29.92
N VAL A 323 18.19 -14.70 30.10
CA VAL A 323 16.76 -14.41 29.83
C VAL A 323 16.31 -13.30 30.77
N ASP A 324 15.71 -12.24 30.22
CA ASP A 324 15.28 -11.10 31.02
C ASP A 324 13.98 -11.40 31.77
N ILE A 325 14.12 -11.90 33.00
CA ILE A 325 12.99 -12.24 33.87
C ILE A 325 12.17 -11.04 34.32
N SER A 326 12.66 -9.80 34.12
CA SER A 326 11.89 -8.59 34.43
C SER A 326 10.87 -8.25 33.34
N MET A 327 11.14 -8.67 32.09
CA MET A 327 10.28 -8.43 30.93
C MET A 327 9.34 -9.61 30.63
N GLN A 328 9.74 -10.84 30.96
CA GLN A 328 9.01 -12.06 30.60
C GLN A 328 9.27 -13.21 31.58
N SER A 329 8.28 -14.09 31.79
CA SER A 329 8.51 -15.29 32.60
C SER A 329 9.40 -16.31 31.86
N GLN A 330 10.16 -17.11 32.61
CA GLN A 330 10.98 -18.19 32.06
C GLN A 330 10.14 -19.22 31.27
N ALA A 331 8.88 -19.43 31.66
CA ALA A 331 7.94 -20.28 30.94
C ALA A 331 7.53 -19.67 29.58
N LEU A 332 7.20 -18.38 29.55
CA LEU A 332 6.87 -17.65 28.32
C LEU A 332 8.07 -17.59 27.36
N ALA A 333 9.26 -17.28 27.87
CA ALA A 333 10.49 -17.29 27.09
C ALA A 333 10.77 -18.68 26.47
N LYS A 334 10.56 -19.76 27.22
CA LYS A 334 10.70 -21.15 26.75
C LYS A 334 9.65 -21.52 25.70
N TYR A 335 8.41 -21.06 25.87
CA TYR A 335 7.32 -21.24 24.91
C TYR A 335 7.59 -20.49 23.60
N ASN A 336 7.87 -19.18 23.66
CA ASN A 336 8.18 -18.35 22.51
C ASN A 336 9.39 -18.89 21.74
N LEU A 337 10.47 -19.27 22.44
CA LEU A 337 11.63 -19.90 21.81
C LEU A 337 11.30 -21.26 21.19
N LYS A 338 10.39 -22.06 21.77
CA LYS A 338 9.90 -23.30 21.15
C LYS A 338 9.19 -22.99 19.84
N ALA A 339 8.25 -22.04 19.84
CA ALA A 339 7.49 -21.64 18.67
C ALA A 339 8.40 -21.16 17.53
N ILE A 340 9.37 -20.28 17.83
CA ILE A 340 10.39 -19.84 16.86
C ILE A 340 11.12 -21.04 16.23
N LYS A 341 11.65 -21.97 17.04
CA LYS A 341 12.39 -23.15 16.53
C LYS A 341 11.53 -24.14 15.71
N GLU A 342 10.21 -24.09 15.87
CA GLU A 342 9.26 -25.01 15.26
C GLU A 342 8.70 -24.46 13.94
N PHE A 343 8.58 -23.14 13.81
CA PHE A 343 7.99 -22.45 12.66
C PHE A 343 9.00 -21.62 11.84
N SER A 344 10.30 -21.75 12.12
CA SER A 344 11.38 -21.10 11.35
C SER A 344 12.54 -22.07 11.08
N PRO A 345 13.47 -21.75 10.15
CA PRO A 345 14.72 -22.50 10.02
C PRO A 345 15.66 -22.34 11.24
N PHE A 346 15.38 -21.37 12.13
CA PHE A 346 16.27 -20.98 13.23
C PHE A 346 16.20 -21.94 14.41
N ASN A 347 17.25 -22.76 14.54
CA ASN A 347 17.48 -23.61 15.69
C ASN A 347 18.46 -22.97 16.69
N LYS A 348 18.67 -23.58 17.86
CA LYS A 348 19.56 -23.05 18.91
C LYS A 348 20.97 -22.70 18.40
N TYR A 349 21.53 -23.52 17.50
CA TYR A 349 22.87 -23.30 16.94
C TYR A 349 22.88 -22.12 15.96
N LEU A 350 21.91 -22.08 15.02
CA LEU A 350 21.83 -20.98 14.04
C LEU A 350 21.51 -19.62 14.72
N ILE A 351 20.64 -19.61 15.74
CA ILE A 351 20.41 -18.41 16.57
C ILE A 351 21.70 -17.97 17.26
N GLY A 352 22.50 -18.92 17.79
CA GLY A 352 23.80 -18.63 18.40
C GLY A 352 24.83 -18.10 17.41
N GLU A 353 24.90 -18.67 16.21
CA GLU A 353 25.76 -18.25 15.10
C GLU A 353 25.43 -16.81 14.65
N LYS A 354 24.17 -16.54 14.29
CA LYS A 354 23.76 -15.19 13.86
C LYS A 354 23.92 -14.18 15.02
N ALA A 355 23.65 -14.56 16.26
CA ALA A 355 23.90 -13.71 17.43
C ALA A 355 25.40 -13.47 17.74
N ALA A 356 26.32 -14.31 17.24
CA ALA A 356 27.75 -14.08 17.35
C ALA A 356 28.24 -12.99 16.38
N LEU A 357 27.52 -12.73 15.27
CA LEU A 357 27.88 -11.70 14.28
C LEU A 357 27.91 -10.28 14.86
N PHE A 358 27.17 -9.99 15.94
CA PHE A 358 27.28 -8.70 16.63
C PHE A 358 28.63 -8.50 17.34
N GLY A 359 29.30 -9.58 17.74
CA GLY A 359 30.46 -9.53 18.63
C GLY A 359 30.17 -8.70 19.90
N ALA A 360 31.00 -7.68 20.13
CA ALA A 360 30.82 -6.70 21.19
C ALA A 360 29.98 -5.46 20.80
N GLY A 361 29.58 -5.35 19.53
CA GLY A 361 28.85 -4.20 18.99
C GLY A 361 27.34 -4.26 19.20
N THR A 362 26.65 -3.34 18.55
CA THR A 362 25.18 -3.26 18.48
C THR A 362 24.71 -3.46 17.04
N GLY A 363 23.40 -3.66 16.83
CA GLY A 363 22.83 -3.72 15.48
C GLY A 363 21.50 -4.46 15.42
N THR A 364 20.97 -4.57 14.22
CA THR A 364 19.78 -5.39 13.92
C THR A 364 20.04 -6.32 12.73
N GLN A 365 19.52 -7.54 12.83
CA GLN A 365 19.55 -8.57 11.82
C GLN A 365 18.12 -9.00 11.54
N ILE A 366 17.69 -8.91 10.28
CA ILE A 366 16.34 -9.24 9.82
C ILE A 366 16.48 -10.35 8.79
N TYR A 367 15.80 -11.47 9.06
CA TYR A 367 15.80 -12.66 8.23
C TYR A 367 14.39 -12.93 7.73
N ILE A 368 14.20 -12.90 6.41
CA ILE A 368 12.90 -13.04 5.74
C ILE A 368 12.98 -14.25 4.81
N TRP A 369 12.09 -15.22 4.98
CA TRP A 369 12.01 -16.40 4.10
C TRP A 369 10.58 -16.63 3.63
N ASP A 370 10.40 -17.69 2.83
CA ASP A 370 9.19 -17.91 2.02
C ASP A 370 8.81 -16.62 1.28
N LEU A 371 9.78 -16.18 0.48
CA LEU A 371 9.75 -14.93 -0.29
C LEU A 371 8.61 -14.94 -1.30
N ASP A 372 8.14 -13.75 -1.67
CA ASP A 372 7.03 -13.55 -2.60
C ASP A 372 7.26 -14.26 -3.96
N GLU A 373 6.24 -14.97 -4.45
CA GLU A 373 6.31 -15.85 -5.62
C GLU A 373 5.75 -15.19 -6.89
N TRP A 374 6.49 -15.31 -7.99
CA TRP A 374 6.10 -14.93 -9.35
C TRP A 374 5.72 -16.18 -10.15
N GLY A 375 4.59 -16.79 -9.79
CA GLY A 375 4.19 -18.09 -10.34
C GLY A 375 4.98 -19.22 -9.69
N SER A 376 5.74 -19.99 -10.48
CA SER A 376 6.57 -21.10 -9.97
C SER A 376 7.97 -20.68 -9.51
N GLU A 377 8.33 -19.41 -9.66
CA GLU A 377 9.63 -18.84 -9.28
C GLU A 377 9.43 -17.71 -8.27
N TYR A 378 10.49 -17.11 -7.75
CA TYR A 378 10.41 -15.97 -6.82
C TYR A 378 10.36 -14.62 -7.54
N CYS A 379 9.68 -13.62 -6.99
CA CYS A 379 9.67 -12.24 -7.50
C CYS A 379 11.07 -11.61 -7.58
N LEU A 380 12.00 -12.10 -6.75
CA LEU A 380 13.41 -11.74 -6.79
C LEU A 380 14.26 -12.80 -7.50
N GLU A 381 15.34 -12.33 -8.11
CA GLU A 381 16.45 -13.11 -8.64
C GLU A 381 17.73 -12.56 -8.00
N TRP A 382 18.75 -13.39 -7.79
CA TRP A 382 19.98 -12.94 -7.17
C TRP A 382 21.20 -13.59 -7.80
N HIS A 383 22.29 -12.83 -7.82
CA HIS A 383 23.57 -13.25 -8.37
C HIS A 383 24.70 -12.86 -7.40
N ASP A 384 25.52 -13.84 -7.02
CA ASP A 384 26.70 -13.59 -6.21
C ASP A 384 27.75 -12.80 -6.98
N GLY A 385 28.45 -11.90 -6.29
CA GLY A 385 29.64 -11.26 -6.85
C GLY A 385 30.81 -12.26 -6.93
N LEU A 386 31.59 -12.22 -8.01
CA LEU A 386 32.78 -13.08 -8.12
C LEU A 386 33.81 -12.72 -7.04
N LYS A 387 34.21 -13.71 -6.24
CA LYS A 387 35.30 -13.58 -5.26
C LYS A 387 36.65 -13.49 -5.99
N GLY A 388 37.05 -12.28 -6.38
CA GLY A 388 38.31 -12.07 -7.10
C GLY A 388 38.71 -10.64 -7.46
N GLY A 389 38.04 -9.61 -6.92
CA GLY A 389 38.44 -8.20 -7.12
C GLY A 389 38.21 -7.61 -8.52
N SER A 390 37.84 -8.41 -9.53
CA SER A 390 37.48 -7.88 -10.85
C SER A 390 36.20 -7.05 -10.77
N SER A 391 36.20 -5.86 -11.40
CA SER A 391 35.06 -4.94 -11.40
C SER A 391 33.85 -5.40 -12.24
N PHE A 392 34.01 -6.47 -13.03
CA PHE A 392 33.08 -6.89 -14.07
C PHE A 392 31.89 -7.73 -13.57
N HIS A 393 31.97 -8.31 -12.37
CA HIS A 393 30.91 -9.14 -11.80
C HIS A 393 30.63 -8.77 -10.34
N GLN A 394 29.94 -7.64 -10.15
CA GLN A 394 29.40 -7.22 -8.85
C GLN A 394 28.09 -7.96 -8.57
N GLY A 395 27.89 -8.39 -7.33
CA GLY A 395 26.68 -9.13 -6.94
C GLY A 395 25.45 -8.21 -6.86
N ASP A 396 24.28 -8.73 -7.18
CA ASP A 396 23.03 -7.95 -7.20
C ASP A 396 21.80 -8.79 -6.83
N ILE A 397 20.72 -8.09 -6.45
CA ILE A 397 19.38 -8.64 -6.29
C ILE A 397 18.50 -7.92 -7.30
N LEU A 398 17.88 -8.67 -8.21
CA LEU A 398 17.07 -8.17 -9.29
C LEU A 398 15.58 -8.46 -9.07
N ILE A 399 14.70 -7.58 -9.54
CA ILE A 399 13.29 -7.94 -9.75
C ILE A 399 13.22 -8.78 -11.02
N ARG A 400 12.79 -10.04 -10.90
CA ARG A 400 12.83 -11.05 -11.97
C ARG A 400 12.19 -10.57 -13.27
N SER A 401 11.06 -9.88 -13.17
CA SER A 401 10.30 -9.37 -14.31
C SER A 401 11.06 -8.34 -15.16
N ARG A 402 12.07 -7.66 -14.60
CA ARG A 402 12.87 -6.58 -15.22
C ARG A 402 12.03 -5.48 -15.91
N ARG A 403 10.77 -5.32 -15.52
CA ARG A 403 9.85 -4.33 -16.09
C ARG A 403 10.21 -2.93 -15.58
N SER A 404 10.44 -2.00 -16.49
CA SER A 404 10.53 -0.58 -16.15
C SER A 404 9.17 -0.09 -15.62
N ARG A 405 9.18 0.80 -14.63
CA ARG A 405 7.97 1.48 -14.15
C ARG A 405 7.43 2.37 -15.27
N SER A 406 6.11 2.41 -15.43
CA SER A 406 5.47 3.29 -16.40
C SER A 406 5.63 4.75 -15.97
N ARG A 407 6.01 5.62 -16.92
CA ARG A 407 6.12 7.07 -16.74
C ARG A 407 5.67 7.75 -18.04
N PRO A 408 4.95 8.89 -18.02
CA PRO A 408 4.56 9.61 -19.23
C PRO A 408 5.76 9.92 -20.13
N GLY A 409 5.61 9.82 -21.45
CA GLY A 409 6.69 10.07 -22.41
C GLY A 409 7.86 9.07 -22.40
N GLN A 410 7.92 8.08 -21.49
CA GLN A 410 9.05 7.16 -21.41
C GLN A 410 9.05 6.11 -22.52
N ILE A 411 9.99 6.24 -23.45
CA ILE A 411 10.32 5.21 -24.45
C ILE A 411 11.29 4.14 -23.92
N SER A 412 12.15 4.48 -22.95
CA SER A 412 13.18 3.56 -22.49
C SER A 412 12.61 2.36 -21.72
N GLN A 413 13.09 1.18 -22.11
CA GLN A 413 12.90 -0.07 -21.38
C GLN A 413 14.11 -0.40 -20.48
N LYS A 414 15.11 0.49 -20.41
CA LYS A 414 16.36 0.31 -19.67
C LYS A 414 16.47 1.34 -18.54
N VAL A 415 15.67 1.14 -17.50
CA VAL A 415 15.74 1.89 -16.24
C VAL A 415 16.24 0.95 -15.12
N PRO A 416 17.57 0.76 -14.93
CA PRO A 416 18.09 -0.20 -13.95
C PRO A 416 17.59 0.05 -12.53
N LEU A 417 17.33 1.31 -12.16
CA LEU A 417 16.75 1.68 -10.87
C LEU A 417 15.44 0.94 -10.55
N ASP A 418 14.65 0.61 -11.57
CA ASP A 418 13.35 -0.03 -11.40
C ASP A 418 13.44 -1.53 -11.08
N TYR A 419 14.60 -2.18 -11.34
CA TYR A 419 14.74 -3.64 -11.22
C TYR A 419 16.09 -4.16 -10.70
N SER A 420 17.11 -3.32 -10.47
CA SER A 420 18.39 -3.67 -9.84
C SER A 420 18.50 -3.01 -8.47
N LEU A 421 18.66 -3.81 -7.42
CA LEU A 421 18.76 -3.28 -6.06
C LEU A 421 20.03 -2.45 -5.91
N ARG A 422 21.15 -2.92 -6.47
CA ARG A 422 22.42 -2.17 -6.54
C ARG A 422 22.22 -0.79 -7.17
N ALA A 423 21.56 -0.70 -8.32
CA ALA A 423 21.30 0.57 -8.98
C ALA A 423 20.36 1.48 -8.17
N TYR A 424 19.41 0.91 -7.43
CA TYR A 424 18.53 1.68 -6.54
C TYR A 424 19.26 2.22 -5.31
N VAL A 425 19.96 1.38 -4.55
CA VAL A 425 20.68 1.80 -3.33
C VAL A 425 21.90 2.68 -3.60
N GLU A 426 22.38 2.74 -4.85
CA GLU A 426 23.38 3.69 -5.31
C GLU A 426 22.92 5.16 -5.12
N VAL A 427 21.66 5.46 -5.42
CA VAL A 427 21.09 6.84 -5.38
C VAL A 427 19.96 7.02 -4.36
N ILE A 428 19.70 6.02 -3.51
CA ILE A 428 18.58 6.04 -2.55
C ILE A 428 18.62 7.21 -1.55
N PHE A 429 19.83 7.74 -1.28
CA PHE A 429 20.07 8.87 -0.39
C PHE A 429 20.77 10.02 -1.11
N LEU A 430 20.30 11.25 -0.87
CA LEU A 430 20.90 12.48 -1.40
C LEU A 430 22.33 12.68 -0.88
N VAL A 431 22.52 12.45 0.42
CA VAL A 431 23.82 12.48 1.11
C VAL A 431 24.08 11.10 1.74
N PRO A 432 24.75 10.17 1.01
CA PRO A 432 25.00 8.82 1.51
C PRO A 432 26.06 8.82 2.62
N ARG A 433 25.62 8.54 3.86
CA ARG A 433 26.51 8.36 5.03
C ARG A 433 26.72 6.88 5.42
N MET A 434 25.70 6.04 5.20
CA MET A 434 25.73 4.59 5.49
C MET A 434 26.28 3.80 4.29
N LYS A 435 27.20 2.86 4.53
CA LYS A 435 27.78 1.98 3.51
C LYS A 435 26.89 0.76 3.30
N ILE A 436 26.34 0.57 2.10
CA ILE A 436 25.44 -0.54 1.78
C ILE A 436 26.15 -1.56 0.88
N SER A 437 26.19 -2.83 1.28
CA SER A 437 26.61 -3.94 0.42
C SER A 437 25.40 -4.69 -0.13
N VAL A 438 25.47 -5.11 -1.40
CA VAL A 438 24.50 -6.05 -2.00
C VAL A 438 25.25 -7.29 -2.47
N GLN A 439 24.76 -8.47 -2.08
CA GLN A 439 25.37 -9.78 -2.34
C GLN A 439 26.89 -9.81 -2.10
N GLY A 440 27.28 -9.45 -0.87
CA GLY A 440 28.67 -9.45 -0.41
C GLY A 440 29.57 -8.36 -1.00
N THR A 441 29.08 -7.53 -1.94
CA THR A 441 29.87 -6.48 -2.60
C THR A 441 29.33 -5.09 -2.31
N LEU A 442 30.20 -4.20 -1.80
CA LEU A 442 29.87 -2.80 -1.50
C LEU A 442 29.28 -2.09 -2.74
N VAL A 443 28.21 -1.31 -2.54
CA VAL A 443 27.67 -0.41 -3.57
C VAL A 443 28.39 0.92 -3.48
N LYS A 444 28.82 1.46 -4.63
CA LYS A 444 29.43 2.79 -4.71
C LYS A 444 28.31 3.83 -4.79
N SER A 445 27.88 4.37 -3.66
CA SER A 445 26.84 5.40 -3.62
C SER A 445 27.21 6.63 -4.46
N ARG A 446 26.22 7.19 -5.17
CA ARG A 446 26.36 8.29 -6.12
C ARG A 446 25.47 9.47 -5.71
N PRO A 447 26.00 10.49 -5.01
CA PRO A 447 25.30 11.76 -4.80
C PRO A 447 24.99 12.39 -6.17
N LEU A 448 23.75 12.23 -6.63
CA LEU A 448 23.43 12.28 -8.07
C LEU A 448 23.82 13.61 -8.75
N ALA A 449 23.58 14.74 -8.07
CA ALA A 449 23.92 16.08 -8.55
C ALA A 449 25.43 16.24 -8.90
N ASN A 450 26.32 15.60 -8.14
CA ASN A 450 27.77 15.69 -8.33
C ASN A 450 28.29 14.93 -9.57
N PHE A 451 27.42 14.18 -10.25
CA PHE A 451 27.74 13.37 -11.43
C PHE A 451 27.04 13.89 -12.70
N LEU A 452 26.44 15.09 -12.62
CA LEU A 452 25.87 15.80 -13.75
C LEU A 452 26.90 16.77 -14.35
N THR A 453 26.73 17.05 -15.64
CA THR A 453 27.51 18.05 -16.38
C THR A 453 26.61 19.21 -16.81
N GLN A 454 27.18 20.36 -17.18
CA GLN A 454 26.38 21.54 -17.60
C GLN A 454 25.31 21.91 -16.56
N THR A 455 25.69 21.92 -15.27
CA THR A 455 24.74 22.07 -14.16
C THR A 455 24.26 23.49 -13.99
N VAL A 456 22.94 23.66 -13.79
CA VAL A 456 22.28 24.92 -13.45
C VAL A 456 21.55 24.73 -12.13
N ILE A 457 21.70 25.69 -11.21
CA ILE A 457 20.94 25.75 -9.96
C ILE A 457 19.83 26.77 -10.15
N ALA A 458 18.58 26.35 -9.93
CA ALA A 458 17.40 27.20 -9.96
C ALA A 458 16.78 27.26 -8.56
N THR A 459 16.58 28.48 -8.06
CA THR A 459 15.98 28.75 -6.75
C THR A 459 14.73 29.60 -6.89
N ASP A 460 13.71 29.32 -6.10
CA ASP A 460 12.45 30.09 -6.07
C ASP A 460 11.74 29.88 -4.71
N GLU A 461 10.62 30.57 -4.49
CA GLU A 461 9.77 30.35 -3.32
C GLU A 461 8.40 29.78 -3.73
N ILE A 462 8.09 28.57 -3.26
CA ILE A 462 6.79 27.93 -3.49
C ILE A 462 5.98 28.04 -2.20
N LEU A 463 4.87 28.76 -2.26
CA LEU A 463 4.00 29.05 -1.10
C LEU A 463 4.78 29.70 0.07
N GLY A 464 5.80 30.52 -0.24
CA GLY A 464 6.69 31.15 0.74
C GLY A 464 7.75 30.22 1.35
N ILE A 465 7.93 29.02 0.79
CA ILE A 465 8.95 28.05 1.20
C ILE A 465 10.04 28.02 0.12
N PRO A 466 11.31 28.30 0.46
CA PRO A 466 12.39 28.29 -0.52
C PRO A 466 12.66 26.86 -1.01
N VAL A 467 12.82 26.72 -2.33
CA VAL A 467 13.18 25.48 -3.01
C VAL A 467 14.42 25.68 -3.88
N GLU A 468 15.25 24.64 -3.98
CA GLU A 468 16.44 24.61 -4.82
C GLU A 468 16.41 23.36 -5.70
N LEU A 469 16.49 23.55 -7.02
CA LEU A 469 16.55 22.51 -8.02
C LEU A 469 17.91 22.57 -8.72
N ILE A 470 18.63 21.45 -8.72
CA ILE A 470 19.84 21.26 -9.52
C ILE A 470 19.46 20.52 -10.79
N LEU A 471 19.56 21.17 -11.94
CA LEU A 471 19.41 20.55 -13.27
C LEU A 471 20.79 20.31 -13.88
N GLY A 472 20.93 19.23 -14.66
CA GLY A 472 22.16 18.96 -15.39
C GLY A 472 22.03 17.79 -16.36
N PHE A 473 23.05 17.59 -17.19
CA PHE A 473 23.10 16.57 -18.23
C PHE A 473 23.90 15.34 -17.81
N SER A 474 23.37 14.15 -18.09
CA SER A 474 24.03 12.86 -17.90
C SER A 474 24.14 12.09 -19.22
N GLN A 475 25.36 11.92 -19.72
CA GLN A 475 25.66 11.14 -20.93
C GLN A 475 25.16 9.68 -20.83
N LEU A 476 25.28 9.06 -19.65
CA LEU A 476 24.82 7.69 -19.42
C LEU A 476 23.30 7.57 -19.56
N GLU A 477 22.55 8.54 -19.05
CA GLU A 477 21.09 8.54 -19.16
C GLU A 477 20.62 8.97 -20.56
N TRP A 478 21.38 9.84 -21.26
CA TRP A 478 21.17 10.11 -22.69
C TRP A 478 21.26 8.84 -23.55
N GLU A 479 22.30 8.03 -23.37
CA GLU A 479 22.48 6.76 -24.09
C GLU A 479 21.36 5.76 -23.80
N ARG A 480 20.82 5.78 -22.57
CA ARG A 480 19.66 4.97 -22.14
C ARG A 480 18.31 5.53 -22.56
N ALA A 481 18.24 6.71 -23.18
CA ALA A 481 16.98 7.45 -23.43
C ALA A 481 16.17 7.71 -22.15
N ASN A 482 16.87 7.98 -21.04
CA ASN A 482 16.32 8.32 -19.74
C ASN A 482 16.49 9.81 -19.45
N CYS A 483 15.58 10.36 -18.65
CA CYS A 483 15.60 11.72 -18.12
C CYS A 483 14.52 11.90 -17.06
N GLY A 484 14.53 13.05 -16.38
CA GLY A 484 13.53 13.43 -15.39
C GLY A 484 14.11 13.76 -14.02
N ILE A 485 13.24 14.03 -13.07
CA ILE A 485 13.57 14.62 -11.77
C ILE A 485 13.66 13.54 -10.69
N PHE A 486 14.59 13.72 -9.76
CA PHE A 486 14.77 12.92 -8.57
C PHE A 486 14.38 13.77 -7.35
N LEU A 487 13.27 13.39 -6.71
CA LEU A 487 12.70 14.11 -5.58
C LEU A 487 13.06 13.37 -4.28
N TYR A 488 13.78 14.05 -3.40
CA TYR A 488 14.19 13.55 -2.09
C TYR A 488 13.39 14.20 -0.96
N TRP A 489 13.13 13.47 0.11
CA TRP A 489 12.48 13.95 1.34
C TRP A 489 13.21 13.36 2.55
N HIS A 490 13.61 14.18 3.51
CA HIS A 490 14.67 13.88 4.50
C HIS A 490 15.93 13.28 3.87
N GLY A 491 16.33 13.78 2.69
CA GLY A 491 17.43 13.22 1.91
C GLY A 491 17.23 11.77 1.46
N ARG A 492 15.99 11.26 1.41
CA ARG A 492 15.61 9.91 0.94
C ARG A 492 14.77 9.99 -0.34
N LEU A 493 15.15 9.22 -1.36
CA LEU A 493 14.55 9.25 -2.71
C LEU A 493 13.09 8.76 -2.74
N ILE A 494 12.13 9.65 -2.99
CA ILE A 494 10.69 9.29 -3.06
C ILE A 494 10.28 8.98 -4.50
N GLU A 495 10.66 9.83 -5.45
CA GLU A 495 10.37 9.67 -6.88
C GLU A 495 11.64 9.84 -7.72
N ALA A 496 11.79 9.01 -8.75
CA ALA A 496 12.95 8.98 -9.61
C ALA A 496 12.54 8.95 -11.08
N TYR A 497 13.24 9.74 -11.90
CA TYR A 497 12.89 10.03 -13.30
C TYR A 497 11.45 10.58 -13.43
N LYS A 498 10.96 11.35 -12.45
CA LYS A 498 9.66 12.03 -12.52
C LYS A 498 9.64 12.93 -13.76
N ARG A 499 8.59 12.78 -14.56
CA ARG A 499 8.40 13.46 -15.84
C ARG A 499 7.67 14.76 -15.58
N VAL A 500 8.19 15.86 -16.14
CA VAL A 500 7.70 17.23 -15.94
C VAL A 500 7.85 18.01 -17.25
N GLY A 501 7.06 19.07 -17.45
CA GLY A 501 7.15 19.92 -18.63
C GLY A 501 7.04 19.14 -19.95
N GLY A 502 7.84 19.52 -20.95
CA GLY A 502 7.91 18.88 -22.25
C GLY A 502 8.26 17.39 -22.22
N MET A 503 8.95 16.90 -21.17
CA MET A 503 9.32 15.49 -21.00
C MET A 503 8.10 14.55 -20.85
N ILE A 504 6.92 15.09 -20.56
CA ILE A 504 5.66 14.34 -20.45
C ILE A 504 5.13 13.97 -21.85
N HIS A 505 5.31 14.86 -22.83
CA HIS A 505 4.63 14.83 -24.12
C HIS A 505 5.51 14.33 -25.27
N ASN A 506 6.82 14.55 -25.20
CA ASN A 506 7.76 14.12 -26.23
C ASN A 506 8.88 13.27 -25.60
N ALA A 507 9.12 12.10 -26.20
CA ALA A 507 10.06 11.10 -25.72
C ALA A 507 11.54 11.48 -25.84
N ASP A 508 11.90 12.37 -26.77
CA ASP A 508 13.27 12.87 -26.94
C ASP A 508 13.50 14.21 -26.22
N VAL A 509 12.44 14.95 -25.84
CA VAL A 509 12.57 16.21 -25.10
C VAL A 509 13.10 15.95 -23.69
N GLY A 510 14.11 16.72 -23.29
CA GLY A 510 14.78 16.55 -22.01
C GLY A 510 15.65 15.30 -21.93
N ARG A 511 15.86 14.53 -23.01
CA ARG A 511 16.70 13.32 -22.99
C ARG A 511 18.06 13.60 -22.34
N GLY A 512 18.53 12.72 -21.45
CA GLY A 512 19.77 12.91 -20.68
C GLY A 512 19.72 14.00 -19.60
N VAL A 513 18.69 14.86 -19.54
CA VAL A 513 18.52 15.86 -18.48
C VAL A 513 18.01 15.19 -17.21
N ILE A 514 18.68 15.48 -16.10
CA ILE A 514 18.37 14.99 -14.76
C ILE A 514 18.20 16.20 -13.84
N GLY A 515 17.11 16.23 -13.10
CA GLY A 515 16.90 17.17 -11.99
C GLY A 515 17.10 16.48 -10.64
N VAL A 516 17.62 17.19 -9.66
CA VAL A 516 17.78 16.74 -8.27
C VAL A 516 17.27 17.84 -7.34
N ILE A 517 16.34 17.49 -6.45
CA ILE A 517 15.73 18.42 -5.49
C ILE A 517 15.42 17.72 -4.16
N ASP A 518 15.68 18.39 -3.06
CA ASP A 518 15.16 18.01 -1.74
C ASP A 518 13.90 18.84 -1.44
N VAL A 519 12.76 18.16 -1.27
CA VAL A 519 11.44 18.77 -1.06
C VAL A 519 11.00 18.73 0.41
N THR A 520 11.90 18.38 1.34
CA THR A 520 11.60 18.23 2.78
C THR A 520 10.75 19.36 3.34
N ASN A 521 11.23 20.60 3.22
CA ASN A 521 10.58 21.77 3.81
C ASN A 521 9.20 22.06 3.21
N LEU A 522 8.96 21.65 1.95
CA LEU A 522 7.69 21.87 1.25
C LEU A 522 6.66 20.76 1.52
N MET A 523 7.12 19.54 1.76
CA MET A 523 6.28 18.34 1.93
C MET A 523 5.99 17.98 3.38
N ASP A 524 6.78 18.52 4.32
CA ASP A 524 6.44 18.57 5.74
C ASP A 524 5.50 19.77 5.99
N GLY A 525 4.21 19.51 5.92
CA GLY A 525 3.16 20.50 6.13
C GLY A 525 3.07 20.97 7.58
N GLN A 526 2.54 22.19 7.75
CA GLN A 526 2.25 22.76 9.06
C GLN A 526 1.36 21.82 9.90
N ASN A 527 1.56 21.83 11.22
CA ASN A 527 0.89 20.95 12.18
C ASN A 527 1.19 19.44 12.02
N GLY A 528 2.34 19.07 11.43
CA GLY A 528 2.81 17.67 11.35
C GLY A 528 2.11 16.83 10.29
N ARG A 529 1.41 17.46 9.34
CA ARG A 529 0.93 16.78 8.13
C ARG A 529 2.12 16.48 7.21
N VAL A 530 2.08 15.37 6.50
CA VAL A 530 3.13 14.95 5.57
C VAL A 530 2.48 14.57 4.26
N TRP A 531 2.94 15.18 3.16
CA TRP A 531 2.39 14.97 1.81
C TRP A 531 3.03 13.80 1.05
N VAL A 532 3.87 13.00 1.70
CA VAL A 532 4.43 11.75 1.15
C VAL A 532 3.46 10.59 1.38
N HIS A 533 3.35 9.64 0.45
CA HIS A 533 2.58 8.40 0.67
C HIS A 533 3.22 7.52 1.76
N ASN A 534 2.40 6.72 2.45
CA ASN A 534 2.84 5.83 3.53
C ASN A 534 3.90 4.79 3.11
N ASN A 535 3.96 4.45 1.82
CA ASN A 535 4.94 3.53 1.23
C ASN A 535 6.22 4.23 0.70
N LYS A 536 6.28 5.56 0.80
CA LYS A 536 7.40 6.43 0.38
C LYS A 536 7.78 6.30 -1.11
N GLN A 537 6.84 5.92 -1.98
CA GLN A 537 7.08 5.76 -3.44
C GLN A 537 6.45 6.85 -4.32
N GLY A 538 5.93 7.91 -3.71
CA GLY A 538 5.30 9.05 -4.38
C GLY A 538 4.70 10.05 -3.38
N PHE A 539 4.17 11.15 -3.90
CA PHE A 539 3.51 12.19 -3.13
C PHE A 539 1.99 12.17 -3.29
N GLN A 540 1.28 12.58 -2.24
CA GLN A 540 -0.16 12.78 -2.24
C GLN A 540 -0.52 14.00 -3.09
N ASP A 541 -1.61 13.90 -3.85
CA ASP A 541 -2.17 15.04 -4.57
C ASP A 541 -2.50 16.17 -3.59
N SER A 542 -1.86 17.32 -3.79
CA SER A 542 -1.82 18.42 -2.84
C SER A 542 -1.33 19.69 -3.53
N GLU A 543 -1.81 20.84 -3.05
CA GLU A 543 -1.42 22.15 -3.58
C GLU A 543 0.11 22.37 -3.61
N PRO A 544 0.90 22.08 -2.55
CA PRO A 544 2.36 22.21 -2.60
C PRO A 544 3.02 21.35 -3.69
N TYR A 545 2.55 20.11 -3.90
CA TYR A 545 3.09 19.22 -4.92
C TYR A 545 2.70 19.65 -6.34
N ALA A 546 1.48 20.12 -6.56
CA ALA A 546 1.05 20.65 -7.86
C ALA A 546 1.82 21.92 -8.26
N PHE A 547 2.05 22.84 -7.32
CA PHE A 547 2.89 24.02 -7.58
C PHE A 547 4.36 23.64 -7.85
N LEU A 548 4.90 22.67 -7.10
CA LEU A 548 6.24 22.13 -7.35
C LEU A 548 6.36 21.51 -8.74
N GLU A 549 5.46 20.61 -9.12
CA GLU A 549 5.51 19.91 -10.41
C GLU A 549 5.49 20.89 -11.59
N ASN A 550 4.63 21.92 -11.50
CA ASN A 550 4.56 22.99 -12.50
C ASN A 550 5.86 23.82 -12.54
N TRP A 551 6.38 24.27 -11.39
CA TRP A 551 7.61 25.05 -11.32
C TRP A 551 8.83 24.28 -11.84
N VAL A 552 9.03 23.04 -11.37
CA VAL A 552 10.12 22.17 -11.82
C VAL A 552 9.99 21.86 -13.33
N GLY A 553 8.77 21.70 -13.84
CA GLY A 553 8.50 21.57 -15.28
C GLY A 553 9.00 22.78 -16.08
N ARG A 554 8.59 23.99 -15.71
CA ARG A 554 9.06 25.22 -16.38
C ARG A 554 10.59 25.35 -16.33
N LYS A 555 11.23 25.04 -15.20
CA LYS A 555 12.70 25.10 -15.09
C LYS A 555 13.42 24.01 -15.90
N ALA A 556 12.83 22.82 -16.03
CA ALA A 556 13.36 21.78 -16.90
C ALA A 556 13.27 22.16 -18.39
N ASP A 557 12.17 22.79 -18.80
CA ASP A 557 11.97 23.28 -20.17
C ASP A 557 12.90 24.47 -20.47
N GLU A 558 12.98 25.48 -19.59
CA GLU A 558 13.96 26.57 -19.67
C GLU A 558 15.40 26.05 -19.81
N TYR A 559 15.76 24.99 -19.07
CA TYR A 559 17.09 24.38 -19.17
C TYR A 559 17.30 23.68 -20.52
N TRP A 560 16.29 22.97 -21.03
CA TRP A 560 16.38 22.28 -22.32
C TRP A 560 16.56 23.25 -23.49
N ASP A 561 15.74 24.29 -23.54
CA ASP A 561 15.73 25.27 -24.64
C ASP A 561 17.08 26.01 -24.74
N ASN A 562 17.64 26.41 -23.60
CA ASN A 562 18.91 27.15 -23.53
C ASN A 562 20.15 26.31 -23.91
N ASN A 563 20.11 24.98 -23.71
CA ASN A 563 21.29 24.12 -23.89
C ASN A 563 21.21 23.20 -25.13
N PHE A 564 20.00 22.82 -25.57
CA PHE A 564 19.80 21.79 -26.60
C PHE A 564 18.92 22.29 -27.76
N ASP A 565 17.84 23.02 -27.51
CA ASP A 565 16.97 23.56 -28.57
C ASP A 565 17.47 24.88 -29.17
N SER A 566 18.81 25.04 -29.20
CA SER A 566 19.45 26.16 -29.89
C SER A 566 19.31 25.97 -31.41
N LEU A 567 18.17 26.41 -31.94
CA LEU A 567 18.03 26.85 -33.31
C LEU A 567 19.10 27.91 -33.57
N LYS A 568 20.28 27.45 -34.03
CA LYS A 568 21.27 28.28 -34.70
C LYS A 568 20.65 28.74 -36.00
N THR A 569 19.83 29.78 -35.91
CA THR A 569 19.50 30.69 -36.99
C THR A 569 20.81 31.36 -37.42
N LYS A 570 21.64 30.59 -38.15
CA LYS A 570 22.53 31.17 -39.15
C LYS A 570 21.61 31.95 -40.08
N ILE A 571 21.50 33.25 -39.82
CA ILE A 571 21.04 34.20 -40.80
C ILE A 571 22.08 34.11 -41.91
N ILE A 572 21.83 33.24 -42.89
CA ILE A 572 22.50 33.28 -44.17
C ILE A 572 21.96 34.54 -44.83
N VAL A 573 22.61 35.67 -44.54
CA VAL A 573 22.54 36.84 -45.40
C VAL A 573 23.22 36.42 -46.69
N SER A 574 22.44 35.80 -47.57
CA SER A 574 22.89 35.40 -48.89
C SER A 574 23.11 36.66 -49.72
N SER A 575 24.31 37.21 -49.60
CA SER A 575 24.80 38.29 -50.43
C SER A 575 24.68 37.88 -51.90
N ASN A 576 24.09 38.76 -52.70
CA ASN A 576 24.09 38.72 -54.17
C ASN A 576 23.41 37.51 -54.82
N LEU A 577 22.14 37.70 -55.19
CA LEU A 577 21.70 37.26 -56.52
C LEU A 577 21.06 38.45 -57.25
N ILE A 578 21.89 39.17 -58.02
CA ILE A 578 21.40 40.13 -58.99
C ILE A 578 20.76 39.33 -60.12
N MET A 579 19.43 39.40 -60.24
CA MET A 579 18.70 38.98 -61.44
C MET A 579 17.82 40.13 -61.91
N SER A 580 17.86 40.34 -63.22
CA SER A 580 17.43 41.56 -63.91
C SER A 580 15.93 41.83 -63.81
N GLY A 581 15.61 43.05 -63.37
CA GLY A 581 14.71 43.95 -64.10
C GLY A 581 13.23 43.58 -64.22
N TYR A 582 12.43 44.01 -63.24
CA TYR A 582 11.14 44.64 -63.49
C TYR A 582 10.93 45.78 -62.49
N ASN A 583 10.59 46.97 -62.98
CA ASN A 583 10.24 48.12 -62.13
C ASN A 583 8.88 47.88 -61.48
N VAL A 584 8.80 47.99 -60.16
CA VAL A 584 7.54 48.21 -59.44
C VAL A 584 7.68 49.49 -58.62
N THR A 585 6.80 50.45 -58.88
CA THR A 585 6.78 51.77 -58.26
C THR A 585 6.33 51.71 -56.81
N SER A 586 6.82 52.67 -56.02
CA SER A 586 6.44 52.90 -54.63
C SER A 586 4.93 53.05 -54.43
N ALA A 587 4.40 52.38 -53.41
CA ALA A 587 3.16 52.75 -52.74
C ALA A 587 3.38 52.64 -51.22
N GLU A 588 3.02 53.69 -50.49
CA GLU A 588 3.11 53.75 -49.03
C GLU A 588 1.95 53.00 -48.36
N SER A 589 2.10 52.78 -47.05
CA SER A 589 1.10 52.39 -46.03
C SER A 589 0.96 50.91 -45.64
N GLY A 590 0.85 50.69 -44.33
CA GLY A 590 -0.02 49.66 -43.76
C GLY A 590 0.59 48.33 -43.32
N GLU A 591 0.73 48.16 -42.00
CA GLU A 591 0.55 46.90 -41.25
C GLU A 591 1.46 45.67 -41.54
N TYR A 592 2.41 45.44 -40.63
CA TYR A 592 3.10 44.15 -40.49
C TYR A 592 2.25 43.15 -39.69
N TYR A 593 1.63 42.18 -40.36
CA TYR A 593 1.14 40.95 -39.70
C TYR A 593 2.24 39.88 -39.67
N LEU A 594 2.73 39.58 -38.47
CA LEU A 594 3.73 38.52 -38.22
C LEU A 594 3.05 37.14 -38.28
N LEU A 595 3.08 36.47 -39.43
CA LEU A 595 2.56 35.11 -39.56
C LEU A 595 3.58 34.09 -39.05
N ILE A 596 3.36 33.57 -37.84
CA ILE A 596 4.10 32.41 -37.32
C ILE A 596 3.67 31.16 -38.09
N LEU A 597 4.56 30.61 -38.91
CA LEU A 597 4.37 29.33 -39.58
C LEU A 597 4.94 28.19 -38.74
N THR A 598 4.07 27.47 -38.04
CA THR A 598 4.41 26.20 -37.36
C THR A 598 4.65 25.06 -38.37
N ALA A 599 5.42 24.06 -37.95
CA ALA A 599 6.17 23.16 -38.84
C ALA A 599 5.36 22.06 -39.59
N GLU A 600 4.03 22.17 -39.69
CA GLU A 600 3.22 21.17 -40.42
C GLU A 600 3.16 21.41 -41.93
N ASN A 601 3.46 22.62 -42.41
CA ASN A 601 3.30 22.98 -43.83
C ASN A 601 4.43 22.52 -44.77
N TYR A 602 5.56 22.04 -44.27
CA TYR A 602 6.70 21.64 -45.13
C TYR A 602 6.42 20.38 -45.95
N LEU A 603 5.76 19.37 -45.39
CA LEU A 603 5.43 18.13 -46.11
C LEU A 603 4.34 18.34 -47.18
N CYS A 604 3.35 19.19 -46.92
CA CYS A 604 2.27 19.49 -47.85
C CYS A 604 2.77 20.28 -49.09
N ASN A 605 3.72 21.20 -48.89
CA ASN A 605 4.30 21.98 -49.99
C ASN A 605 5.35 21.21 -50.80
N ALA A 606 6.09 20.28 -50.20
CA ALA A 606 6.98 19.38 -50.94
C ALA A 606 6.22 18.52 -51.98
N ALA A 607 5.07 17.94 -51.58
CA ALA A 607 4.22 17.17 -52.50
C ALA A 607 3.65 18.04 -53.65
N LYS A 608 3.27 19.29 -53.37
CA LYS A 608 2.84 20.26 -54.40
C LYS A 608 3.95 20.64 -55.37
N ALA A 609 5.17 20.87 -54.88
CA ALA A 609 6.31 21.22 -55.73
C ALA A 609 6.65 20.10 -56.72
N VAL A 610 6.64 18.83 -56.26
CA VAL A 610 6.86 17.65 -57.11
C VAL A 610 5.75 17.47 -58.16
N ALA A 611 4.49 17.74 -57.81
CA ALA A 611 3.38 17.66 -58.76
C ALA A 611 3.44 18.73 -59.87
N ILE A 612 3.91 19.94 -59.56
CA ILE A 612 4.04 21.04 -60.53
C ILE A 612 5.24 20.81 -61.47
N ALA A 613 6.35 20.26 -60.97
CA ALA A 613 7.50 19.87 -61.79
C ALA A 613 7.19 18.75 -62.80
N ALA A 614 6.11 17.99 -62.60
CA ALA A 614 5.68 16.88 -63.45
C ALA A 614 4.59 17.23 -64.49
N GLY A 615 4.22 18.51 -64.64
CA GLY A 615 3.40 18.99 -65.77
C GLY A 615 1.96 18.47 -65.83
N ARG A 616 1.28 18.25 -64.70
CA ARG A 616 -0.13 17.81 -64.65
C ARG A 616 -1.07 18.87 -64.07
N SER A 617 -2.25 19.03 -64.68
CA SER A 617 -3.24 20.05 -64.32
C SER A 617 -3.95 19.79 -62.99
N SER A 618 -4.26 20.88 -62.28
CA SER A 618 -4.66 20.92 -60.86
C SER A 618 -6.11 20.50 -60.53
N SER A 619 -6.81 19.79 -61.41
CA SER A 619 -8.24 19.43 -61.26
C SER A 619 -8.52 18.05 -60.65
N GLY A 620 -7.53 17.15 -60.53
CA GLY A 620 -7.75 15.76 -60.09
C GLY A 620 -7.57 15.44 -58.58
N VAL A 621 -6.96 16.34 -57.80
CA VAL A 621 -6.41 15.98 -56.47
C VAL A 621 -7.44 16.09 -55.32
N ARG A 622 -8.68 16.55 -55.59
CA ARG A 622 -9.67 16.85 -54.54
C ARG A 622 -10.67 15.73 -54.19
N GLN A 623 -10.66 14.58 -54.89
CA GLN A 623 -11.62 13.48 -54.64
C GLN A 623 -11.07 12.24 -53.92
N ASN A 624 -9.76 11.98 -53.94
CA ASN A 624 -9.18 10.74 -53.36
C ASN A 624 -8.58 10.91 -51.94
N LEU A 625 -9.00 11.91 -51.17
CA LEU A 625 -8.59 12.12 -49.76
C LEU A 625 -9.78 12.11 -48.79
N ARG A 626 -10.94 11.58 -49.20
CA ARG A 626 -12.15 11.47 -48.36
C ARG A 626 -12.74 10.05 -48.24
N SER A 627 -12.16 9.04 -48.90
CA SER A 627 -12.62 7.63 -48.80
C SER A 627 -11.91 6.84 -47.69
N ASP A 628 -10.65 7.15 -47.39
CA ASP A 628 -9.76 6.20 -46.70
C ASP A 628 -9.65 6.43 -45.18
N ALA A 629 -10.40 7.40 -44.64
CA ALA A 629 -10.43 7.72 -43.21
C ALA A 629 -11.57 7.03 -42.42
N VAL A 630 -12.43 6.23 -43.08
CA VAL A 630 -13.59 5.58 -42.45
C VAL A 630 -13.66 4.08 -42.80
N LYS A 631 -12.58 3.34 -42.51
CA LYS A 631 -12.58 1.86 -42.48
C LYS A 631 -11.30 1.27 -41.85
N CYS A 632 -11.05 1.55 -40.56
CA CYS A 632 -10.03 0.80 -39.80
C CYS A 632 -10.35 0.61 -38.31
N CYS A 633 -11.62 0.38 -37.99
CA CYS A 633 -12.08 -0.14 -36.69
C CYS A 633 -13.07 -1.28 -36.92
N TYR A 634 -12.57 -2.46 -37.29
CA TYR A 634 -13.13 -3.80 -36.98
C TYR A 634 -12.26 -4.85 -37.70
N GLY A 635 -11.39 -5.52 -36.96
CA GLY A 635 -10.67 -6.68 -37.48
C GLY A 635 -11.54 -7.93 -37.39
N ARG A 636 -11.64 -8.69 -38.48
CA ARG A 636 -11.93 -10.13 -38.44
C ARG A 636 -11.42 -10.83 -39.71
N ASP A 637 -10.31 -11.54 -39.52
CA ASP A 637 -9.76 -12.74 -40.18
C ASP A 637 -10.12 -13.15 -41.62
N ARG A 638 -9.09 -13.75 -42.25
CA ARG A 638 -9.06 -14.71 -43.39
C ARG A 638 -8.86 -14.16 -44.81
N ASP A 639 -7.59 -14.04 -45.15
CA ASP A 639 -6.89 -14.84 -46.18
C ASP A 639 -7.61 -15.27 -47.48
N SER A 640 -6.92 -14.89 -48.58
CA SER A 640 -6.75 -15.62 -49.84
C SER A 640 -7.97 -15.94 -50.71
N ASP A 641 -8.12 -15.16 -51.79
CA ASP A 641 -8.61 -15.70 -53.07
C ASP A 641 -7.56 -16.61 -53.70
N GLY A 642 -8.02 -17.71 -54.28
CA GLY A 642 -7.22 -18.60 -55.11
C GLY A 642 -7.96 -18.95 -56.41
N ALA A 643 -7.39 -18.48 -57.53
CA ALA A 643 -7.58 -18.97 -58.91
C ALA A 643 -8.95 -18.80 -59.64
N GLU A 644 -8.86 -18.12 -60.77
CA GLU A 644 -9.46 -18.46 -62.08
C GLU A 644 -10.90 -19.04 -62.15
N ARG A 645 -11.87 -18.21 -62.54
CA ARG A 645 -12.37 -18.13 -63.93
C ARG A 645 -13.38 -17.01 -64.16
#